data_AF-A0A845QFU5-F1
#
_entry.id   AF-A0A845QFU5-F1
#
_cell.length_a   1.000
_cell.length_b   1.000
_cell.length_c   1.000
_cell.angle_alpha   90.00
_cell.angle_beta   90.00
_cell.angle_gamma   90.00
#
_symmetry.space_group_name_H-M   'P 1'
#
loop_
_entity.id
_entity.type
_entity.pdbx_description
1 polymer ?
#
loop_
_entity_poly.entity_id
_entity_poly.type
_entity_poly.pdbx_seq_one_letter_code
_entity_poly.pdbx_strand_id
1 'polypeptide(L)'
;MALGQNFEVENISIELDSTVLAQLNGDGFLEQNITLMTGALDKNLSDKINVKGLKNPLVRLVQKDDKIELEKKMLQGVYLDGNKGSDSADGLSKTAPVKTFEKAKEILTAHEELDTIYIMGTVRISGSASWTLEKGQIMRYPEYNGNLISVPSGSNFALSHITIDGAASYGLTNTKALISLGGTMEIGEDAILRSNNVSAASGVESRGGAIMCSGKLTMNGGVICNCSAEFGGGVFLYGDGVFTMNDGVMESNIATGKSKAGQGGAVMITHDSQMIMNGGVLRGNRSESSNGGAISVGGLAETNAYPLLKINGGYIAENYAKSCGGGIYVECNGKAIVNEEMKTGEVVGILNNRCDGERGWFGGGGIYVNGGLQDLGYKNGVLYVYNVAVYNNAAKGMLGEYGAGLAGCGTSNTTIYVTDGGVFYQNHSTEGIAEDILCSNVDHGTGVSSVHVTPGSHISEYMLGGGAYHWKSVSGEEITLSGVHKSGIHAMHTDLTAEAPEIEKAMGLAGVFIAGNTSGTRGGGIGSNGDVIIGHPDDEQDLRDIKATKVWDDNDDQHKLRPEYIKIWLVRNGEKVAYEICRPDENDVWQEVTFKDQPIADENGTPYAYTVVEDRVGLDYRYVSSVEEVEEVLVITNTFKPNIPVIPTTPDDSTPDPDDPNPPIDIEDPDVPLGPGPGSDDPEPPIDIDDPDVPLGPGPGPGDDTSSKFSPETGDDTSLMLLLGILGVSVLALGTAVYSRKKRMQ
;
A
#
# COMPACT_ATOMS: atom_id res chain seq x y z
N MET A 1 -44.55 -7.56 33.75
CA MET A 1 -45.06 -6.95 32.49
C MET A 1 -45.75 -8.03 31.68
N ALA A 2 -46.73 -7.69 30.85
CA ALA A 2 -47.53 -8.67 30.08
C ALA A 2 -46.65 -9.41 29.05
N LEU A 3 -46.89 -10.72 28.89
CA LEU A 3 -46.20 -11.60 27.95
C LEU A 3 -46.54 -11.22 26.50
N GLY A 4 -45.51 -11.01 25.65
CA GLY A 4 -45.65 -11.04 24.19
C GLY A 4 -45.61 -9.69 23.45
N GLN A 5 -45.14 -8.59 24.05
CA GLN A 5 -44.86 -7.35 23.32
C GLN A 5 -43.35 -7.15 23.13
N ASN A 6 -42.93 -6.89 21.87
CA ASN A 6 -41.58 -6.46 21.53
C ASN A 6 -41.42 -4.99 21.90
N PHE A 7 -40.39 -4.64 22.66
CA PHE A 7 -40.06 -3.27 23.02
C PHE A 7 -38.65 -2.95 22.56
N GLU A 8 -38.48 -1.85 21.85
CA GLU A 8 -37.18 -1.32 21.48
C GLU A 8 -36.71 -0.36 22.58
N VAL A 9 -35.59 -0.68 23.22
CA VAL A 9 -35.02 0.14 24.30
C VAL A 9 -33.59 0.49 23.92
N GLU A 10 -33.27 1.78 23.82
CA GLU A 10 -31.94 2.25 23.41
C GLU A 10 -30.96 2.39 24.58
N ASN A 11 -31.43 2.65 25.80
CA ASN A 11 -30.59 2.84 26.98
C ASN A 11 -31.26 2.26 28.24
N ILE A 12 -30.70 1.18 28.76
CA ILE A 12 -31.17 0.51 29.98
C ILE A 12 -30.20 0.85 31.11
N SER A 13 -30.66 1.60 32.11
CA SER A 13 -29.86 1.88 33.31
C SER A 13 -30.28 0.97 34.45
N ILE A 14 -29.33 0.20 34.98
CA ILE A 14 -29.53 -0.70 36.12
C ILE A 14 -28.83 -0.11 37.34
N GLU A 15 -29.54 -0.02 38.46
CA GLU A 15 -28.99 0.39 39.74
C GLU A 15 -28.99 -0.83 40.66
N LEU A 16 -27.80 -1.21 41.15
CA LEU A 16 -27.63 -2.35 42.04
C LEU A 16 -27.69 -1.91 43.50
N ASP A 17 -28.00 -2.85 44.38
CA ASP A 17 -27.85 -2.65 45.81
C ASP A 17 -26.42 -2.19 46.15
N SER A 18 -26.29 -1.24 47.09
CA SER A 18 -24.99 -0.65 47.43
C SER A 18 -23.96 -1.66 47.94
N THR A 19 -24.41 -2.76 48.56
CA THR A 19 -23.56 -3.83 49.07
C THR A 19 -23.05 -4.70 47.92
N VAL A 20 -23.94 -5.05 46.98
CA VAL A 20 -23.58 -5.79 45.76
C VAL A 20 -22.64 -4.96 44.89
N LEU A 21 -22.94 -3.67 44.76
CA LEU A 21 -22.08 -2.73 44.05
C LEU A 21 -20.71 -2.58 44.72
N ALA A 22 -20.64 -2.55 46.05
CA ALA A 22 -19.39 -2.55 46.79
C ALA A 22 -18.58 -3.86 46.61
N GLN A 23 -19.25 -5.01 46.55
CA GLN A 23 -18.60 -6.31 46.26
C GLN A 23 -18.07 -6.38 44.83
N LEU A 24 -18.86 -5.96 43.85
CA LEU A 24 -18.45 -5.84 42.45
C LEU A 24 -17.24 -4.90 42.34
N ASN A 25 -17.29 -3.75 43.04
CA ASN A 25 -16.23 -2.76 43.00
C ASN A 25 -14.98 -3.10 43.82
N GLY A 26 -15.11 -3.93 44.85
CA GLY A 26 -14.01 -4.29 45.75
C GLY A 26 -13.06 -5.34 45.17
N ASP A 27 -12.12 -5.82 45.98
CA ASP A 27 -11.12 -6.82 45.58
C ASP A 27 -11.57 -8.28 45.73
N GLY A 28 -12.76 -8.49 46.33
CA GLY A 28 -13.28 -9.81 46.64
C GLY A 28 -13.81 -10.59 45.43
N PHE A 29 -13.94 -11.91 45.62
CA PHE A 29 -14.60 -12.80 44.67
C PHE A 29 -16.11 -12.54 44.57
N LEU A 30 -16.67 -12.82 43.39
CA LEU A 30 -18.09 -13.07 43.26
C LEU A 30 -18.34 -14.57 43.32
N GLU A 31 -19.00 -15.00 44.39
CA GLU A 31 -19.37 -16.42 44.59
C GLU A 31 -20.12 -17.01 43.41
N GLN A 32 -20.92 -16.18 42.73
CA GLN A 32 -21.64 -16.52 41.51
C GLN A 32 -21.75 -15.27 40.63
N ASN A 33 -21.88 -15.46 39.32
CA ASN A 33 -22.26 -14.39 38.40
C ASN A 33 -23.59 -13.76 38.85
N ILE A 34 -23.75 -12.45 38.67
CA ILE A 34 -25.04 -11.78 38.97
C ILE A 34 -25.86 -11.75 37.68
N THR A 35 -26.91 -12.55 37.62
CA THR A 35 -27.86 -12.49 36.50
C THR A 35 -28.69 -11.20 36.59
N LEU A 36 -28.59 -10.37 35.56
CA LEU A 36 -29.34 -9.12 35.44
C LEU A 36 -30.69 -9.35 34.74
N MET A 37 -30.69 -10.17 33.69
CA MET A 37 -31.88 -10.47 32.88
C MET A 37 -31.87 -11.93 32.43
N THR A 38 -33.06 -12.51 32.25
CA THR A 38 -33.26 -13.86 31.69
C THR A 38 -34.42 -13.82 30.69
N GLY A 39 -34.40 -14.69 29.68
CA GLY A 39 -35.47 -14.83 28.69
C GLY A 39 -34.95 -14.96 27.26
N ALA A 40 -35.85 -14.89 26.28
CA ALA A 40 -35.45 -14.70 24.88
C ALA A 40 -34.99 -13.25 24.71
N LEU A 41 -33.68 -13.04 24.54
CA LEU A 41 -33.06 -11.72 24.47
C LEU A 41 -32.53 -11.44 23.06
N ASP A 42 -32.75 -10.23 22.56
CA ASP A 42 -32.18 -9.77 21.30
C ASP A 42 -30.65 -9.75 21.35
N LYS A 43 -29.99 -10.07 20.22
CA LYS A 43 -28.53 -9.98 20.11
C LYS A 43 -28.05 -8.56 20.44
N ASN A 44 -26.94 -8.45 21.18
CA ASN A 44 -26.28 -7.21 21.59
C ASN A 44 -27.10 -6.32 22.55
N LEU A 45 -28.15 -6.86 23.21
CA LEU A 45 -28.88 -6.15 24.25
C LEU A 45 -27.97 -5.73 25.42
N SER A 46 -26.90 -6.48 25.71
CA SER A 46 -25.88 -6.11 26.70
C SER A 46 -25.25 -4.75 26.45
N ASP A 47 -25.06 -4.37 25.19
CA ASP A 47 -24.36 -3.13 24.81
C ASP A 47 -25.18 -1.88 25.15
N LYS A 48 -26.49 -2.07 25.35
CA LYS A 48 -27.45 -1.02 25.72
C LYS A 48 -27.65 -0.92 27.24
N ILE A 49 -27.00 -1.77 28.03
CA ILE A 49 -27.13 -1.78 29.50
C ILE A 49 -25.96 -1.04 30.15
N ASN A 50 -26.29 -0.09 31.02
CA ASN A 50 -25.34 0.62 31.87
C ASN A 50 -25.65 0.36 33.35
N VAL A 51 -24.69 -0.20 34.10
CA VAL A 51 -24.81 -0.43 35.54
C VAL A 51 -24.26 0.77 36.30
N LYS A 52 -25.13 1.55 36.94
CA LYS A 52 -24.73 2.76 37.66
C LYS A 52 -23.74 2.46 38.77
N GLY A 53 -22.67 3.27 38.79
CA GLY A 53 -21.67 3.24 39.86
C GLY A 53 -20.75 2.02 39.83
N LEU A 54 -20.85 1.15 38.82
CA LEU A 54 -19.86 0.11 38.59
C LEU A 54 -18.57 0.77 38.09
N LYS A 55 -17.48 0.53 38.81
CA LYS A 55 -16.16 1.14 38.60
C LYS A 55 -15.06 0.09 38.41
N ASN A 56 -15.30 -1.15 38.82
CA ASN A 56 -14.30 -2.21 38.70
C ASN A 56 -14.31 -2.78 37.26
N PRO A 57 -13.23 -2.57 36.49
CA PRO A 57 -13.14 -3.00 35.10
C PRO A 57 -13.06 -4.53 34.92
N LEU A 58 -12.88 -5.29 36.02
CA LEU A 58 -12.92 -6.75 35.99
C LEU A 58 -14.33 -7.31 35.95
N VAL A 59 -15.34 -6.46 36.19
CA VAL A 59 -16.75 -6.81 36.09
C VAL A 59 -17.22 -6.48 34.69
N ARG A 60 -17.67 -7.49 33.95
CA ARG A 60 -18.22 -7.32 32.60
C ARG A 60 -19.65 -7.78 32.53
N LEU A 61 -20.43 -7.12 31.69
CA LEU A 61 -21.68 -7.68 31.20
C LEU A 61 -21.36 -8.75 30.16
N VAL A 62 -21.97 -9.93 30.32
CA VAL A 62 -21.87 -11.03 29.37
C VAL A 62 -23.29 -11.42 28.97
N GLN A 63 -23.57 -11.35 27.67
CA GLN A 63 -24.81 -11.87 27.11
C GLN A 63 -24.61 -13.30 26.62
N LYS A 64 -25.48 -14.18 27.10
CA LYS A 64 -25.66 -15.57 26.65
C LYS A 64 -27.04 -15.64 25.97
N ASP A 65 -27.31 -16.74 25.27
CA ASP A 65 -28.53 -16.90 24.45
C ASP A 65 -29.84 -16.67 25.25
N ASP A 66 -29.84 -16.98 26.55
CA ASP A 66 -31.02 -16.92 27.42
C ASP A 66 -30.91 -15.94 28.61
N LYS A 67 -29.77 -15.23 28.75
CA LYS A 67 -29.52 -14.37 29.91
C LYS A 67 -28.42 -13.34 29.71
N ILE A 68 -28.45 -12.29 30.53
CA ILE A 68 -27.38 -11.30 30.68
C ILE A 68 -26.89 -11.33 32.13
N GLU A 69 -25.57 -11.48 32.32
CA GLU A 69 -24.95 -11.60 33.64
C GLU A 69 -23.82 -10.59 33.82
N LEU A 70 -23.57 -10.18 35.06
CA LEU A 70 -22.30 -9.59 35.47
C LEU A 70 -21.36 -10.70 35.91
N GLU A 71 -20.26 -10.83 35.19
CA GLU A 71 -19.16 -11.73 35.52
C GLU A 71 -17.99 -10.91 36.04
N LYS A 72 -17.43 -11.28 37.20
CA LYS A 72 -16.19 -10.69 37.70
C LYS A 72 -15.06 -11.67 37.54
N LYS A 73 -14.16 -11.41 36.60
CA LYS A 73 -12.96 -12.21 36.44
C LYS A 73 -12.05 -11.98 37.65
N MET A 74 -11.85 -13.01 38.46
CA MET A 74 -10.77 -13.01 39.44
C MET A 74 -9.45 -13.04 38.67
N LEU A 75 -8.61 -12.05 38.93
CA LEU A 75 -7.22 -12.10 38.48
C LEU A 75 -6.42 -12.94 39.48
N GLN A 76 -6.51 -14.27 39.38
CA GLN A 76 -5.57 -15.15 40.05
C GLN A 76 -4.29 -15.19 39.23
N GLY A 77 -3.15 -14.98 39.89
CA GLY A 77 -1.85 -14.92 39.25
C GLY A 77 -0.77 -14.49 40.22
N VAL A 78 0.43 -14.32 39.68
CA VAL A 78 1.59 -13.85 40.45
C VAL A 78 1.64 -12.33 40.38
N TYR A 79 1.67 -11.66 41.52
CA TYR A 79 1.71 -10.20 41.62
C TYR A 79 3.14 -9.71 41.68
N LEU A 80 3.47 -8.80 40.76
CA LEU A 80 4.80 -8.22 40.63
C LEU A 80 4.73 -6.68 40.69
N ASP A 81 5.56 -6.08 41.52
CA ASP A 81 5.75 -4.62 41.59
C ASP A 81 7.26 -4.32 41.65
N GLY A 82 7.82 -3.82 40.54
CA GLY A 82 9.25 -3.52 40.48
C GLY A 82 9.71 -2.39 41.43
N ASN A 83 8.77 -1.58 41.94
CA ASN A 83 9.08 -0.46 42.84
C ASN A 83 8.91 -0.85 44.32
N LYS A 84 7.77 -1.47 44.67
CA LYS A 84 7.37 -1.76 46.05
C LYS A 84 7.50 -3.23 46.46
N GLY A 85 7.69 -4.14 45.50
CA GLY A 85 7.75 -5.57 45.75
C GLY A 85 9.02 -6.02 46.48
N SER A 86 9.00 -7.26 46.95
CA SER A 86 10.15 -7.94 47.56
C SER A 86 10.22 -9.39 47.09
N ASP A 87 11.38 -9.86 46.65
CA ASP A 87 11.56 -11.27 46.23
C ASP A 87 11.54 -12.27 47.40
N SER A 88 11.45 -11.76 48.64
CA SER A 88 11.12 -12.56 49.82
C SER A 88 9.63 -12.77 50.04
N ALA A 89 8.77 -12.11 49.25
CA ALA A 89 7.32 -12.26 49.32
C ALA A 89 6.84 -13.50 48.56
N ASP A 90 5.61 -13.94 48.85
CA ASP A 90 5.01 -15.10 48.16
C ASP A 90 4.53 -14.76 46.74
N GLY A 91 4.27 -13.48 46.43
CA GLY A 91 3.75 -13.05 45.15
C GLY A 91 2.32 -13.52 44.85
N LEU A 92 1.61 -14.11 45.83
CA LEU A 92 0.26 -14.66 45.65
C LEU A 92 -0.84 -13.70 46.12
N SER A 93 -0.45 -12.53 46.64
CA SER A 93 -1.37 -11.46 47.01
C SER A 93 -0.87 -10.08 46.56
N LYS A 94 -1.81 -9.18 46.26
CA LYS A 94 -1.55 -7.78 45.90
C LYS A 94 -0.77 -7.01 46.97
N THR A 95 -0.90 -7.42 48.23
CA THR A 95 -0.24 -6.79 49.39
C THR A 95 1.18 -7.30 49.62
N ALA A 96 1.56 -8.42 48.99
CA ALA A 96 2.88 -9.01 49.08
C ALA A 96 3.43 -9.37 47.68
N PRO A 97 3.55 -8.38 46.76
CA PRO A 97 4.06 -8.64 45.42
C PRO A 97 5.56 -8.91 45.45
N VAL A 98 6.03 -9.73 44.51
CA VAL A 98 7.47 -9.93 44.26
C VAL A 98 8.05 -8.76 43.47
N LYS A 99 9.38 -8.61 43.50
CA LYS A 99 10.06 -7.45 42.90
C LYS A 99 10.55 -7.72 41.48
N THR A 100 11.07 -8.91 41.24
CA THR A 100 11.74 -9.24 39.98
C THR A 100 10.93 -10.21 39.13
N PHE A 101 11.12 -10.11 37.81
CA PHE A 101 10.52 -11.04 36.86
C PHE A 101 10.96 -12.47 37.12
N GLU A 102 12.24 -12.70 37.44
CA GLU A 102 12.74 -14.06 37.70
C GLU A 102 12.02 -14.70 38.89
N LYS A 103 11.79 -13.94 39.97
CA LYS A 103 11.04 -14.48 41.10
C LYS A 103 9.58 -14.75 40.73
N ALA A 104 8.95 -13.87 39.97
CA ALA A 104 7.58 -14.08 39.52
C ALA A 104 7.44 -15.30 38.60
N LYS A 105 8.39 -15.50 37.68
CA LYS A 105 8.47 -16.65 36.78
C LYS A 105 8.65 -17.96 37.56
N GLU A 106 9.52 -17.97 38.57
CA GLU A 106 9.71 -19.12 39.46
C GLU A 106 8.37 -19.53 40.12
N ILE A 107 7.65 -18.57 40.71
CA ILE A 107 6.37 -18.82 41.37
C ILE A 107 5.32 -19.30 40.37
N LEU A 108 5.19 -18.65 39.20
CA LEU A 108 4.22 -19.05 38.18
C LEU A 108 4.46 -20.49 37.72
N THR A 109 5.72 -20.90 37.62
CA THR A 109 6.10 -22.26 37.21
C THR A 109 5.77 -23.28 38.31
N ALA A 110 5.92 -22.90 39.58
CA ALA A 110 5.63 -23.77 40.72
C ALA A 110 4.13 -23.98 40.99
N HIS A 111 3.27 -23.13 40.42
CA HIS A 111 1.83 -23.13 40.64
C HIS A 111 1.08 -23.49 39.35
N GLU A 112 0.69 -24.77 39.19
CA GLU A 112 0.03 -25.28 37.97
C GLU A 112 -1.24 -24.53 37.60
N GLU A 113 -2.01 -24.07 38.60
CA GLU A 113 -3.26 -23.35 38.47
C GLU A 113 -3.13 -21.91 37.96
N LEU A 114 -1.93 -21.33 38.01
CA LEU A 114 -1.69 -19.94 37.62
C LEU A 114 -1.11 -19.83 36.21
N ASP A 115 -1.56 -18.85 35.44
CA ASP A 115 -1.12 -18.63 34.05
C ASP A 115 -0.71 -17.16 33.76
N THR A 116 -0.73 -16.29 34.76
CA THR A 116 -0.51 -14.85 34.55
C THR A 116 0.37 -14.23 35.63
N ILE A 117 1.35 -13.43 35.22
CA ILE A 117 2.08 -12.48 36.06
C ILE A 117 1.45 -11.10 35.88
N TYR A 118 0.86 -10.56 36.95
CA TYR A 118 0.29 -9.22 36.97
C TYR A 118 1.32 -8.19 37.41
N ILE A 119 1.66 -7.26 36.50
CA ILE A 119 2.51 -6.13 36.83
C ILE A 119 1.63 -4.99 37.37
N MET A 120 1.89 -4.61 38.61
CA MET A 120 1.24 -3.51 39.33
C MET A 120 2.19 -2.35 39.66
N GLY A 121 3.47 -2.47 39.27
CA GLY A 121 4.44 -1.38 39.31
C GLY A 121 5.59 -1.65 38.34
N THR A 122 6.06 -0.60 37.64
CA THR A 122 7.07 -0.70 36.57
C THR A 122 8.27 -1.55 36.96
N VAL A 123 8.63 -2.51 36.11
CA VAL A 123 9.91 -3.22 36.21
C VAL A 123 10.97 -2.45 35.44
N ARG A 124 12.00 -1.98 36.15
CA ARG A 124 13.13 -1.28 35.54
C ARG A 124 14.23 -2.28 35.18
N ILE A 125 14.55 -2.39 33.90
CA ILE A 125 15.72 -3.16 33.43
C ILE A 125 17.00 -2.40 33.83
N SER A 126 17.96 -3.13 34.40
CA SER A 126 19.26 -2.60 34.80
C SER A 126 20.37 -3.46 34.19
N GLY A 127 21.28 -2.86 33.43
CA GLY A 127 22.30 -3.62 32.71
C GLY A 127 21.68 -4.38 31.53
N SER A 128 21.85 -5.70 31.48
CA SER A 128 21.27 -6.53 30.42
C SER A 128 20.31 -7.57 31.00
N ALA A 129 19.16 -7.76 30.37
CA ALA A 129 18.19 -8.80 30.72
C ALA A 129 17.62 -9.45 29.47
N SER A 130 17.28 -10.74 29.55
CA SER A 130 16.57 -11.47 28.51
C SER A 130 15.43 -12.25 29.15
N TRP A 131 14.20 -12.02 28.72
CA TRP A 131 13.02 -12.67 29.28
C TRP A 131 12.38 -13.62 28.29
N THR A 132 12.11 -14.82 28.79
CA THR A 132 11.26 -15.84 28.17
C THR A 132 10.26 -16.35 29.18
N LEU A 133 9.09 -16.80 28.74
CA LEU A 133 8.07 -17.33 29.62
C LEU A 133 7.34 -18.52 28.98
N GLU A 134 7.81 -19.72 29.27
CA GLU A 134 7.27 -20.99 28.73
C GLU A 134 5.80 -21.24 29.09
N LYS A 135 5.35 -20.69 30.21
CA LYS A 135 3.99 -20.86 30.74
C LYS A 135 3.37 -19.50 31.00
N GLY A 136 2.21 -19.26 30.40
CA GLY A 136 1.40 -18.11 30.74
C GLY A 136 1.82 -16.80 30.07
N GLN A 137 1.46 -15.68 30.67
CA GLN A 137 1.70 -14.34 30.13
C GLN A 137 2.02 -13.32 31.22
N ILE A 138 2.55 -12.17 30.81
CA ILE A 138 2.58 -10.95 31.61
C ILE A 138 1.35 -10.12 31.25
N MET A 139 0.66 -9.59 32.26
CA MET A 139 -0.49 -8.71 32.06
C MET A 139 -0.43 -7.48 32.96
N ARG A 140 -0.90 -6.35 32.45
CA ARG A 140 -1.16 -5.15 33.26
C ARG A 140 -2.20 -5.42 34.34
N TYR A 141 -1.87 -5.11 35.59
CA TYR A 141 -2.87 -5.13 36.65
C TYR A 141 -3.88 -3.95 36.47
N PRO A 142 -5.20 -4.13 36.63
CA PRO A 142 -6.23 -3.14 36.29
C PRO A 142 -6.09 -1.75 36.89
N GLU A 143 -5.60 -1.66 38.13
CA GLU A 143 -5.41 -0.36 38.81
C GLU A 143 -4.09 0.32 38.42
N TYR A 144 -3.26 -0.35 37.61
CA TYR A 144 -1.93 0.10 37.26
C TYR A 144 -1.86 0.71 35.86
N ASN A 145 -1.63 2.02 35.82
CA ASN A 145 -1.70 2.82 34.60
C ASN A 145 -0.34 3.25 34.01
N GLY A 146 0.79 2.83 34.61
CA GLY A 146 2.14 3.23 34.19
C GLY A 146 2.75 2.33 33.09
N ASN A 147 4.03 2.51 32.74
CA ASN A 147 4.68 1.53 31.85
C ASN A 147 4.89 0.21 32.61
N LEU A 148 4.62 -0.94 32.00
CA LEU A 148 4.92 -2.24 32.63
C LEU A 148 6.43 -2.41 32.78
N ILE A 149 7.19 -2.03 31.75
CA ILE A 149 8.64 -2.16 31.69
C ILE A 149 9.28 -0.81 31.33
N SER A 150 10.40 -0.50 31.97
CA SER A 150 11.26 0.63 31.59
C SER A 150 12.66 0.12 31.29
N VAL A 151 13.15 0.45 30.10
CA VAL A 151 14.51 0.14 29.62
C VAL A 151 15.27 1.46 29.48
N PRO A 152 16.02 1.89 30.51
CA PRO A 152 16.74 3.17 30.49
C PRO A 152 17.92 3.15 29.50
N SER A 153 18.41 4.33 29.14
CA SER A 153 19.65 4.45 28.36
C SER A 153 20.81 3.67 29.00
N GLY A 154 21.60 2.99 28.17
CA GLY A 154 22.69 2.11 28.57
C GLY A 154 22.27 0.71 29.03
N SER A 155 20.97 0.38 29.02
CA SER A 155 20.48 -0.98 29.32
C SER A 155 20.12 -1.73 28.04
N ASN A 156 20.22 -3.07 28.07
CA ASN A 156 19.84 -3.96 26.97
C ASN A 156 18.74 -4.91 27.42
N PHE A 157 17.73 -5.12 26.58
CA PHE A 157 16.60 -5.98 26.90
C PHE A 157 16.23 -6.88 25.73
N ALA A 158 16.10 -8.18 25.94
CA ALA A 158 15.63 -9.10 24.90
C ALA A 158 14.35 -9.81 25.36
N LEU A 159 13.40 -9.98 24.43
CA LEU A 159 12.16 -10.72 24.62
C LEU A 159 12.02 -11.82 23.58
N SER A 160 11.68 -13.03 23.99
CA SER A 160 11.30 -14.14 23.09
C SER A 160 10.37 -15.10 23.83
N HIS A 161 9.48 -15.80 23.10
CA HIS A 161 8.52 -16.77 23.68
C HIS A 161 7.81 -16.24 24.94
N ILE A 162 7.19 -15.05 24.82
CA ILE A 162 6.55 -14.37 25.95
C ILE A 162 5.48 -13.41 25.44
N THR A 163 4.32 -13.42 26.10
CA THR A 163 3.26 -12.44 25.84
C THR A 163 3.23 -11.37 26.94
N ILE A 164 3.16 -10.10 26.54
CA ILE A 164 2.93 -8.94 27.39
C ILE A 164 1.65 -8.25 26.95
N ASP A 165 0.63 -8.29 27.81
CA ASP A 165 -0.73 -7.82 27.52
C ASP A 165 -1.08 -6.58 28.36
N GLY A 166 -1.55 -5.52 27.70
CA GLY A 166 -1.98 -4.27 28.34
C GLY A 166 -3.38 -4.32 28.95
N ALA A 167 -4.06 -5.46 28.83
CA ALA A 167 -5.39 -5.76 29.33
C ALA A 167 -6.51 -4.86 28.77
N ALA A 168 -6.31 -4.17 27.65
CA ALA A 168 -7.34 -3.34 27.02
C ALA A 168 -8.53 -4.16 26.49
N SER A 169 -8.30 -5.43 26.14
CA SER A 169 -9.37 -6.41 25.84
C SER A 169 -10.30 -6.66 27.04
N TYR A 170 -9.95 -6.15 28.23
CA TYR A 170 -10.75 -6.12 29.45
C TYR A 170 -11.49 -4.81 29.69
N GLY A 171 -11.58 -3.94 28.68
CA GLY A 171 -12.23 -2.63 28.81
C GLY A 171 -11.39 -1.65 29.61
N LEU A 172 -10.11 -1.96 29.81
CA LEU A 172 -9.15 -1.05 30.45
C LEU A 172 -8.65 -0.04 29.44
N THR A 173 -8.71 1.22 29.84
CA THR A 173 -8.03 2.30 29.14
C THR A 173 -6.82 2.73 29.95
N ASN A 174 -5.65 2.67 29.33
CA ASN A 174 -4.37 2.90 29.98
C ASN A 174 -3.85 4.31 29.69
N THR A 175 -2.87 4.78 30.45
CA THR A 175 -2.29 6.13 30.25
C THR A 175 -0.87 6.12 29.70
N LYS A 176 -0.26 4.93 29.57
CA LYS A 176 1.13 4.74 29.14
C LYS A 176 1.26 3.47 28.29
N ALA A 177 2.31 3.46 27.46
CA ALA A 177 2.72 2.30 26.66
C ALA A 177 3.03 1.08 27.56
N LEU A 178 3.15 -0.11 26.96
CA LEU A 178 3.65 -1.29 27.68
C LEU A 178 5.10 -1.06 28.11
N ILE A 179 5.92 -0.54 27.20
CA ILE A 179 7.36 -0.41 27.37
C ILE A 179 7.81 1.02 27.06
N SER A 180 8.57 1.61 27.99
CA SER A 180 9.34 2.83 27.74
C SER A 180 10.79 2.47 27.45
N LEU A 181 11.26 2.77 26.24
CA LEU A 181 12.54 2.34 25.70
C LEU A 181 13.46 3.53 25.42
N GLY A 182 14.44 3.74 26.31
CA GLY A 182 15.57 4.65 26.10
C GLY A 182 16.92 3.95 25.91
N GLY A 183 17.00 2.64 26.19
CA GLY A 183 18.16 1.78 25.94
C GLY A 183 18.06 1.01 24.62
N THR A 184 18.59 -0.21 24.59
CA THR A 184 18.47 -1.14 23.45
C THR A 184 17.50 -2.25 23.78
N MET A 185 16.66 -2.63 22.82
CA MET A 185 15.73 -3.74 22.97
C MET A 185 15.67 -4.60 21.71
N GLU A 186 15.61 -5.92 21.89
CA GLU A 186 15.36 -6.90 20.84
C GLU A 186 14.04 -7.65 21.10
N ILE A 187 13.19 -7.72 20.08
CA ILE A 187 12.00 -8.58 20.02
C ILE A 187 12.34 -9.75 19.10
N GLY A 188 12.46 -10.94 19.68
CA GLY A 188 12.72 -12.18 18.98
C GLY A 188 11.46 -13.00 18.70
N GLU A 189 11.67 -14.25 18.31
CA GLU A 189 10.61 -15.20 17.96
C GLU A 189 9.57 -15.36 19.09
N ASP A 190 8.30 -15.49 18.71
CA ASP A 190 7.13 -15.69 19.58
C ASP A 190 6.94 -14.67 20.73
N ALA A 191 7.67 -13.55 20.74
CA ALA A 191 7.36 -12.44 21.62
C ALA A 191 6.10 -11.71 21.13
N ILE A 192 5.13 -11.47 22.00
CA ILE A 192 3.87 -10.79 21.65
C ILE A 192 3.66 -9.61 22.60
N LEU A 193 3.56 -8.40 22.05
CA LEU A 193 3.14 -7.20 22.77
C LEU A 193 1.75 -6.81 22.29
N ARG A 194 0.75 -6.82 23.17
CA ARG A 194 -0.63 -6.65 22.72
C ARG A 194 -1.57 -5.90 23.64
N SER A 195 -2.72 -5.53 23.09
CA SER A 195 -3.91 -5.12 23.83
C SER A 195 -3.65 -3.97 24.80
N ASN A 196 -2.94 -2.93 24.37
CA ASN A 196 -2.71 -1.74 25.18
C ASN A 196 -3.30 -0.50 24.50
N ASN A 197 -4.46 -0.07 24.98
CA ASN A 197 -5.11 1.15 24.53
C ASN A 197 -4.72 2.31 25.44
N VAL A 198 -3.99 3.28 24.89
CA VAL A 198 -3.52 4.45 25.61
C VAL A 198 -4.43 5.63 25.29
N SER A 199 -5.14 6.14 26.31
CA SER A 199 -5.77 7.45 26.26
C SER A 199 -5.09 8.35 27.28
N ALA A 200 -4.67 9.53 26.87
CA ALA A 200 -4.15 10.53 27.79
C ALA A 200 -5.26 11.48 28.27
N ALA A 201 -5.02 12.16 29.38
CA ALA A 201 -5.94 13.20 29.87
C ALA A 201 -6.06 14.33 28.83
N SER A 202 -7.21 15.00 28.80
CA SER A 202 -7.49 16.12 27.88
C SER A 202 -6.30 17.10 27.80
N GLY A 203 -5.72 17.24 26.60
CA GLY A 203 -4.60 18.15 26.33
C GLY A 203 -3.20 17.57 26.48
N VAL A 204 -3.06 16.27 26.80
CA VAL A 204 -1.78 15.55 26.75
C VAL A 204 -1.87 14.52 25.62
N GLU A 205 -0.89 14.49 24.73
CA GLU A 205 -0.87 13.52 23.63
C GLU A 205 -0.47 12.13 24.13
N SER A 206 -1.18 11.09 23.70
CA SER A 206 -0.76 9.70 23.93
C SER A 206 0.17 9.21 22.83
N ARG A 207 1.29 8.59 23.25
CA ARG A 207 2.41 8.26 22.36
C ARG A 207 2.79 6.81 22.55
N GLY A 208 2.59 6.00 21.51
CA GLY A 208 2.85 4.57 21.56
C GLY A 208 1.77 3.82 22.32
N GLY A 209 1.19 2.79 21.71
CA GLY A 209 0.39 1.81 22.46
C GLY A 209 1.28 0.73 23.07
N ALA A 210 2.15 0.10 22.29
CA ALA A 210 3.07 -0.93 22.79
C ALA A 210 4.38 -0.31 23.31
N ILE A 211 5.06 0.48 22.47
CA ILE A 211 6.42 0.96 22.78
C ILE A 211 6.53 2.46 22.50
N MET A 212 7.05 3.19 23.48
CA MET A 212 7.53 4.56 23.30
C MET A 212 9.06 4.54 23.31
N CYS A 213 9.69 4.88 22.18
CA CYS A 213 11.10 4.60 21.92
C CYS A 213 11.90 5.86 21.54
N SER A 214 12.92 6.18 22.36
CA SER A 214 14.02 7.09 22.01
C SER A 214 15.37 6.40 21.95
N GLY A 215 15.40 5.08 22.13
CA GLY A 215 16.58 4.23 22.11
C GLY A 215 16.68 3.44 20.81
N LYS A 216 17.18 2.21 20.89
CA LYS A 216 17.29 1.29 19.75
C LYS A 216 16.35 0.10 19.92
N LEU A 217 15.43 -0.07 18.99
CA LEU A 217 14.55 -1.22 18.91
C LEU A 217 14.97 -2.09 17.71
N THR A 218 15.08 -3.40 17.92
CA THR A 218 15.26 -4.37 16.85
C THR A 218 14.17 -5.43 16.94
N MET A 219 13.46 -5.68 15.85
CA MET A 219 12.45 -6.73 15.75
C MET A 219 12.93 -7.75 14.72
N ASN A 220 13.27 -8.95 15.21
CA ASN A 220 13.73 -10.09 14.41
C ASN A 220 12.63 -11.15 14.25
N GLY A 221 11.41 -10.84 14.69
CA GLY A 221 10.27 -11.74 14.77
C GLY A 221 9.22 -11.17 15.72
N GLY A 222 8.33 -12.04 16.22
CA GLY A 222 7.30 -11.65 17.19
C GLY A 222 6.18 -10.80 16.60
N VAL A 223 5.30 -10.32 17.47
CA VAL A 223 4.06 -9.61 17.10
C VAL A 223 3.81 -8.40 18.00
N ILE A 224 3.48 -7.25 17.39
CA ILE A 224 2.90 -6.08 18.08
C ILE A 224 1.48 -5.86 17.56
N CYS A 225 0.47 -6.07 18.40
CA CYS A 225 -0.92 -6.03 17.91
C CYS A 225 -1.96 -5.45 18.86
N ASN A 226 -3.07 -4.99 18.29
CA ASN A 226 -4.24 -4.51 19.05
C ASN A 226 -3.88 -3.42 20.08
N CYS A 227 -2.89 -2.59 19.77
CA CYS A 227 -2.49 -1.46 20.59
C CYS A 227 -3.01 -0.17 19.97
N SER A 228 -3.26 0.84 20.80
CA SER A 228 -3.70 2.14 20.32
C SER A 228 -3.14 3.29 21.13
N ALA A 229 -2.94 4.42 20.46
CA ALA A 229 -2.50 5.70 21.01
C ALA A 229 -2.85 6.80 20.00
N GLU A 230 -2.75 8.08 20.38
CA GLU A 230 -2.95 9.18 19.44
C GLU A 230 -1.88 9.22 18.34
N PHE A 231 -0.64 8.90 18.69
CA PHE A 231 0.49 8.82 17.76
C PHE A 231 1.23 7.50 17.94
N GLY A 232 1.43 6.76 16.85
CA GLY A 232 2.09 5.46 16.85
C GLY A 232 1.27 4.44 17.61
N GLY A 233 0.17 3.94 17.05
CA GLY A 233 -0.71 3.00 17.75
C GLY A 233 0.04 1.77 18.30
N GLY A 234 1.03 1.27 17.57
CA GLY A 234 2.02 0.30 18.05
C GLY A 234 3.23 0.97 18.69
N VAL A 235 4.05 1.63 17.86
CA VAL A 235 5.36 2.19 18.23
C VAL A 235 5.40 3.69 17.93
N PHE A 236 5.89 4.47 18.89
CA PHE A 236 6.20 5.89 18.71
C PHE A 236 7.69 6.14 18.86
N LEU A 237 8.35 6.58 17.79
CA LEU A 237 9.78 6.91 17.71
C LEU A 237 10.00 8.41 17.80
N TYR A 238 10.95 8.84 18.62
CA TYR A 238 11.27 10.25 18.84
C TYR A 238 12.73 10.45 19.27
N GLY A 239 13.18 11.71 19.30
CA GLY A 239 14.60 12.04 19.49
C GLY A 239 15.44 11.36 18.41
N ASP A 240 16.52 10.69 18.81
CA ASP A 240 17.40 9.93 17.92
C ASP A 240 17.06 8.42 17.89
N GLY A 241 15.81 8.08 18.18
CA GLY A 241 15.37 6.69 18.26
C GLY A 241 15.56 5.95 16.94
N VAL A 242 15.97 4.68 17.00
CA VAL A 242 16.13 3.83 15.81
C VAL A 242 15.32 2.56 15.97
N PHE A 243 14.49 2.25 14.97
CA PHE A 243 13.79 0.97 14.89
C PHE A 243 14.25 0.21 13.65
N THR A 244 14.85 -0.95 13.85
CA THR A 244 15.17 -1.90 12.79
C THR A 244 14.20 -3.08 12.83
N MET A 245 13.40 -3.25 11.79
CA MET A 245 12.48 -4.38 11.63
C MET A 245 13.05 -5.32 10.56
N ASN A 246 13.64 -6.43 10.99
CA ASN A 246 14.18 -7.46 10.11
C ASN A 246 13.12 -8.51 9.75
N ASP A 247 12.23 -8.80 10.70
CA ASP A 247 11.09 -9.70 10.53
C ASP A 247 10.04 -9.43 11.63
N GLY A 248 8.92 -10.16 11.61
CA GLY A 248 7.83 -10.06 12.58
C GLY A 248 6.60 -9.35 12.03
N VAL A 249 5.58 -9.21 12.87
CA VAL A 249 4.27 -8.68 12.45
C VAL A 249 3.82 -7.52 13.34
N MET A 250 3.37 -6.43 12.72
CA MET A 250 2.67 -5.34 13.40
C MET A 250 1.25 -5.25 12.83
N GLU A 251 0.24 -5.61 13.62
CA GLU A 251 -1.13 -5.74 13.11
C GLU A 251 -2.23 -5.16 14.00
N SER A 252 -3.28 -4.66 13.35
CA SER A 252 -4.47 -4.14 14.03
C SER A 252 -4.17 -3.08 15.09
N ASN A 253 -3.10 -2.30 14.89
CA ASN A 253 -2.78 -1.17 15.75
C ASN A 253 -3.48 0.09 15.25
N ILE A 254 -3.90 0.96 16.17
CA ILE A 254 -4.80 2.06 15.88
C ILE A 254 -4.23 3.39 16.37
N ALA A 255 -4.07 4.33 15.45
CA ALA A 255 -3.89 5.74 15.76
C ALA A 255 -5.25 6.42 15.97
N THR A 256 -5.49 6.92 17.17
CA THR A 256 -6.79 7.50 17.59
C THR A 256 -6.77 9.04 17.61
N GLY A 257 -5.68 9.66 17.15
CA GLY A 257 -5.49 11.10 17.24
C GLY A 257 -6.45 11.86 16.34
N LYS A 258 -7.05 12.93 16.86
CA LYS A 258 -8.06 13.73 16.13
C LYS A 258 -7.48 14.91 15.34
N SER A 259 -6.16 15.08 15.37
CA SER A 259 -5.46 16.17 14.69
C SER A 259 -5.38 15.93 13.17
N LYS A 260 -4.81 16.89 12.43
CA LYS A 260 -4.48 16.74 11.00
C LYS A 260 -3.06 16.16 10.77
N ALA A 261 -2.35 15.80 11.84
CA ALA A 261 -0.98 15.30 11.79
C ALA A 261 -0.88 13.94 11.11
N GLY A 262 0.29 13.62 10.57
CA GLY A 262 0.69 12.22 10.48
C GLY A 262 0.65 11.54 11.87
N GLN A 263 0.07 10.34 11.97
CA GLN A 263 -0.07 9.64 13.26
C GLN A 263 0.40 8.20 13.26
N GLY A 264 0.29 7.46 12.15
CA GLY A 264 0.81 6.09 12.03
C GLY A 264 0.09 5.08 12.93
N GLY A 265 -0.80 4.27 12.36
CA GLY A 265 -1.49 3.23 13.13
C GLY A 265 -0.53 2.21 13.74
N ALA A 266 0.48 1.78 12.98
CA ALA A 266 1.55 0.93 13.49
C ALA A 266 2.71 1.74 14.07
N VAL A 267 3.30 2.63 13.27
CA VAL A 267 4.53 3.34 13.62
C VAL A 267 4.43 4.82 13.30
N MET A 268 4.79 5.65 14.27
CA MET A 268 5.06 7.07 14.07
C MET A 268 6.56 7.34 14.21
N ILE A 269 7.14 8.00 13.21
CA ILE A 269 8.55 8.40 13.16
C ILE A 269 8.60 9.93 13.19
N THR A 270 9.12 10.53 14.25
CA THR A 270 9.20 11.99 14.40
C THR A 270 10.57 12.44 14.92
N HIS A 271 10.82 13.76 15.04
CA HIS A 271 12.14 14.31 15.36
C HIS A 271 13.20 13.79 14.36
N ASP A 272 14.43 13.51 14.80
CA ASP A 272 15.50 12.93 13.98
C ASP A 272 15.56 11.39 14.09
N SER A 273 14.42 10.77 14.40
CA SER A 273 14.34 9.31 14.55
C SER A 273 14.25 8.59 13.20
N GLN A 274 14.59 7.30 13.20
CA GLN A 274 14.67 6.49 12.00
C GLN A 274 13.98 5.13 12.16
N MET A 275 13.30 4.69 11.11
CA MET A 275 12.93 3.29 10.92
C MET A 275 13.64 2.70 9.70
N ILE A 276 14.12 1.46 9.84
CA ILE A 276 14.68 0.64 8.77
C ILE A 276 13.90 -0.67 8.75
N MET A 277 13.15 -0.92 7.67
CA MET A 277 12.40 -2.14 7.47
C MET A 277 13.09 -3.00 6.41
N ASN A 278 13.73 -4.08 6.84
CA ASN A 278 14.37 -5.07 5.95
C ASN A 278 13.43 -6.25 5.66
N GLY A 279 12.35 -6.40 6.42
CA GLY A 279 11.39 -7.49 6.27
C GLY A 279 10.21 -7.37 7.23
N GLY A 280 9.43 -8.45 7.32
CA GLY A 280 8.23 -8.52 8.17
C GLY A 280 6.98 -7.90 7.53
N VAL A 281 5.90 -7.78 8.32
CA VAL A 281 4.57 -7.41 7.83
C VAL A 281 3.90 -6.35 8.72
N LEU A 282 3.42 -5.27 8.11
CA LEU A 282 2.53 -4.29 8.72
C LEU A 282 1.14 -4.41 8.08
N ARG A 283 0.16 -4.94 8.82
CA ARG A 283 -1.18 -5.19 8.26
C ARG A 283 -2.38 -4.80 9.13
N GLY A 284 -3.45 -4.37 8.48
CA GLY A 284 -4.71 -4.05 9.17
C GLY A 284 -4.60 -2.89 10.17
N ASN A 285 -3.53 -2.10 10.12
CA ASN A 285 -3.33 -0.95 11.00
C ASN A 285 -4.16 0.23 10.49
N ARG A 286 -4.59 1.08 11.43
CA ARG A 286 -5.59 2.11 11.13
C ARG A 286 -5.22 3.47 11.71
N SER A 287 -5.52 4.52 10.96
CA SER A 287 -5.62 5.90 11.45
C SER A 287 -7.07 6.35 11.35
N GLU A 288 -7.77 6.47 12.48
CA GLU A 288 -9.24 6.63 12.52
C GLU A 288 -9.73 8.03 12.15
N SER A 289 -8.90 9.05 12.35
CA SER A 289 -9.28 10.45 12.12
C SER A 289 -8.23 11.28 11.40
N SER A 290 -7.13 10.65 10.95
CA SER A 290 -5.99 11.36 10.37
C SER A 290 -5.28 10.58 9.26
N ASN A 291 -4.02 10.96 9.01
CA ASN A 291 -3.13 10.43 7.98
C ASN A 291 -2.25 9.28 8.51
N GLY A 292 -1.74 8.45 7.58
CA GLY A 292 -0.76 7.39 7.85
C GLY A 292 -1.38 6.16 8.51
N GLY A 293 -1.96 5.26 7.71
CA GLY A 293 -2.63 4.07 8.23
C GLY A 293 -1.68 3.08 8.88
N ALA A 294 -0.56 2.74 8.24
CA ALA A 294 0.51 1.95 8.87
C ALA A 294 1.60 2.84 9.45
N ILE A 295 2.31 3.57 8.59
CA ILE A 295 3.50 4.34 8.95
C ILE A 295 3.25 5.82 8.68
N SER A 296 3.65 6.66 9.62
CA SER A 296 3.77 8.10 9.41
C SER A 296 5.20 8.54 9.68
N VAL A 297 5.76 9.32 8.74
CA VAL A 297 7.11 9.88 8.78
C VAL A 297 7.00 11.39 8.86
N GLY A 298 7.13 11.97 10.05
CA GLY A 298 6.81 13.36 10.30
C GLY A 298 6.30 13.64 11.70
N GLY A 299 5.88 14.86 11.98
CA GLY A 299 5.16 15.23 13.19
C GLY A 299 4.93 16.72 13.27
N LEU A 300 3.75 17.13 13.76
CA LEU A 300 3.37 18.52 13.93
C LEU A 300 4.39 19.26 14.81
N ALA A 301 5.07 20.24 14.22
CA ALA A 301 5.74 21.38 14.88
C ALA A 301 7.27 21.38 15.03
N GLU A 302 8.03 20.49 14.38
CA GLU A 302 9.50 20.59 14.40
C GLU A 302 10.07 20.97 13.03
N THR A 303 10.20 22.29 12.80
CA THR A 303 10.71 22.87 11.55
C THR A 303 12.13 22.41 11.18
N ASN A 304 12.87 21.80 12.11
CA ASN A 304 14.26 21.36 11.94
C ASN A 304 14.49 19.85 12.18
N ALA A 305 13.44 19.05 12.24
CA ALA A 305 13.53 17.61 12.39
C ALA A 305 13.51 16.90 11.02
N TYR A 306 14.29 15.84 10.87
CA TYR A 306 14.42 15.08 9.61
C TYR A 306 14.15 13.58 9.81
N PRO A 307 12.90 13.17 10.08
CA PRO A 307 12.58 11.78 10.30
C PRO A 307 12.78 10.97 9.01
N LEU A 308 13.31 9.76 9.17
CA LEU A 308 13.72 8.91 8.05
C LEU A 308 13.07 7.52 8.10
N LEU A 309 12.47 7.12 6.99
CA LEU A 309 12.03 5.76 6.74
C LEU A 309 12.87 5.16 5.61
N LYS A 310 13.50 4.01 5.86
CA LYS A 310 14.10 3.15 4.84
C LYS A 310 13.34 1.83 4.76
N ILE A 311 13.00 1.39 3.56
CA ILE A 311 12.35 0.10 3.31
C ILE A 311 13.16 -0.67 2.27
N ASN A 312 13.69 -1.82 2.69
CA ASN A 312 14.48 -2.73 1.87
C ASN A 312 13.79 -4.09 1.71
N GLY A 313 12.70 -4.37 2.44
CA GLY A 313 11.95 -5.60 2.27
C GLY A 313 10.70 -5.65 3.15
N GLY A 314 9.82 -6.62 2.85
CA GLY A 314 8.61 -6.92 3.61
C GLY A 314 7.34 -6.28 3.05
N TYR A 315 6.25 -6.33 3.81
CA TYR A 315 4.91 -6.01 3.32
C TYR A 315 4.20 -4.97 4.20
N ILE A 316 3.62 -3.96 3.56
CA ILE A 316 2.70 -2.98 4.16
C ILE A 316 1.36 -3.17 3.46
N ALA A 317 0.47 -3.94 4.08
CA ALA A 317 -0.74 -4.43 3.42
C ALA A 317 -2.03 -4.19 4.19
N GLU A 318 -3.13 -3.91 3.50
CA GLU A 318 -4.48 -3.85 4.10
C GLU A 318 -4.62 -2.80 5.21
N ASN A 319 -3.80 -1.75 5.19
CA ASN A 319 -3.87 -0.67 6.16
C ASN A 319 -4.85 0.41 5.70
N TYR A 320 -5.35 1.18 6.66
CA TYR A 320 -6.41 2.14 6.41
C TYR A 320 -6.12 3.51 7.05
N ALA A 321 -6.29 4.58 6.27
CA ALA A 321 -6.27 5.96 6.76
C ALA A 321 -7.59 6.68 6.45
N LYS A 322 -8.10 7.41 7.43
CA LYS A 322 -9.28 8.29 7.24
C LYS A 322 -8.99 9.44 6.25
N SER A 323 -7.76 9.92 6.20
CA SER A 323 -7.39 11.05 5.33
C SER A 323 -6.45 10.62 4.21
N CYS A 324 -5.13 10.69 4.39
CA CYS A 324 -4.15 10.39 3.34
C CYS A 324 -3.13 9.34 3.80
N GLY A 325 -2.50 8.65 2.84
CA GLY A 325 -1.43 7.67 3.11
C GLY A 325 -1.96 6.42 3.80
N GLY A 326 -2.75 5.61 3.10
CA GLY A 326 -3.34 4.39 3.67
C GLY A 326 -2.29 3.43 4.20
N GLY A 327 -1.21 3.22 3.45
CA GLY A 327 0.00 2.52 3.92
C GLY A 327 0.95 3.50 4.62
N ILE A 328 1.55 4.39 3.84
CA ILE A 328 2.61 5.30 4.28
C ILE A 328 2.19 6.75 4.09
N TYR A 329 2.44 7.59 5.10
CA TYR A 329 2.32 9.04 5.00
C TYR A 329 3.67 9.69 5.29
N VAL A 330 4.23 10.40 4.31
CA VAL A 330 5.45 11.18 4.44
C VAL A 330 5.06 12.65 4.59
N GLU A 331 5.31 13.22 5.75
CA GLU A 331 5.02 14.63 6.03
C GLU A 331 6.16 15.54 5.53
N CYS A 332 5.93 16.85 5.61
CA CYS A 332 6.94 17.87 5.36
C CYS A 332 8.22 17.59 6.17
N ASN A 333 9.39 17.87 5.59
CA ASN A 333 10.72 17.52 6.13
C ASN A 333 11.02 16.00 6.29
N GLY A 334 10.01 15.14 6.24
CA GLY A 334 10.18 13.70 6.31
C GLY A 334 10.76 13.14 5.01
N LYS A 335 11.50 12.03 5.13
CA LYS A 335 12.06 11.32 3.99
C LYS A 335 11.73 9.83 4.05
N ALA A 336 11.24 9.30 2.95
CA ALA A 336 11.12 7.86 2.73
C ALA A 336 11.99 7.44 1.55
N ILE A 337 12.71 6.34 1.73
CA ILE A 337 13.55 5.71 0.71
C ILE A 337 13.15 4.25 0.63
N VAL A 338 12.75 3.80 -0.55
CA VAL A 338 12.32 2.43 -0.81
C VAL A 338 13.25 1.81 -1.85
N ASN A 339 13.86 0.68 -1.49
CA ASN A 339 14.78 -0.09 -2.33
C ASN A 339 16.12 0.62 -2.67
N GLU A 340 16.77 1.24 -1.69
CA GLU A 340 18.14 1.77 -1.85
C GLU A 340 19.21 0.73 -1.51
N GLU A 341 18.94 -0.14 -0.53
CA GLU A 341 19.90 -1.13 0.01
C GLU A 341 19.32 -2.56 0.00
N MET A 342 18.31 -2.83 -0.82
CA MET A 342 17.66 -4.14 -0.92
C MET A 342 18.63 -5.20 -1.43
N LYS A 343 18.58 -6.39 -0.84
CA LYS A 343 19.39 -7.52 -1.29
C LYS A 343 18.65 -8.29 -2.38
N THR A 344 19.41 -8.96 -3.25
CA THR A 344 18.86 -9.84 -4.27
C THR A 344 17.88 -10.86 -3.67
N GLY A 345 16.66 -10.90 -4.20
CA GLY A 345 15.60 -11.81 -3.76
C GLY A 345 14.73 -11.29 -2.62
N GLU A 346 15.04 -10.14 -2.03
CA GLU A 346 14.10 -9.42 -1.16
C GLU A 346 13.05 -8.70 -2.02
N VAL A 347 11.87 -8.47 -1.45
CA VAL A 347 10.73 -7.83 -2.12
C VAL A 347 10.07 -6.86 -1.14
N VAL A 348 9.63 -5.72 -1.66
CA VAL A 348 8.78 -4.76 -0.95
C VAL A 348 7.38 -4.77 -1.55
N GLY A 349 6.36 -5.04 -0.74
CA GLY A 349 4.96 -4.94 -1.14
C GLY A 349 4.22 -3.85 -0.38
N ILE A 350 3.65 -2.87 -1.08
CA ILE A 350 2.72 -1.88 -0.54
C ILE A 350 1.36 -2.15 -1.18
N LEU A 351 0.56 -2.99 -0.51
CA LEU A 351 -0.53 -3.73 -1.15
C LEU A 351 -1.88 -3.47 -0.50
N ASN A 352 -2.92 -3.26 -1.31
CA ASN A 352 -4.31 -3.23 -0.82
C ASN A 352 -4.57 -2.25 0.34
N ASN A 353 -3.79 -1.18 0.43
CA ASN A 353 -4.00 -0.14 1.43
C ASN A 353 -5.08 0.82 0.95
N ARG A 354 -5.79 1.44 1.89
CA ARG A 354 -6.95 2.30 1.58
C ARG A 354 -6.87 3.63 2.30
N CYS A 355 -7.23 4.71 1.61
CA CYS A 355 -7.57 5.97 2.26
C CYS A 355 -8.94 6.52 1.81
N ASP A 356 -9.66 7.17 2.73
CA ASP A 356 -10.95 7.82 2.40
C ASP A 356 -10.75 9.18 1.72
N GLY A 357 -9.59 9.83 1.88
CA GLY A 357 -9.29 11.11 1.23
C GLY A 357 -10.07 12.32 1.79
N GLU A 358 -10.68 12.22 2.98
CA GLU A 358 -11.65 13.22 3.49
C GLU A 358 -11.17 14.68 3.55
N ARG A 359 -9.87 14.94 3.53
CA ARG A 359 -9.30 16.27 3.83
C ARG A 359 -8.29 16.78 2.81
N GLY A 360 -8.12 16.11 1.67
CA GLY A 360 -7.10 16.45 0.69
C GLY A 360 -7.49 16.09 -0.74
N TRP A 361 -6.95 16.84 -1.70
CA TRP A 361 -7.18 16.59 -3.14
C TRP A 361 -6.47 15.34 -3.65
N PHE A 362 -5.39 14.97 -2.95
CA PHE A 362 -4.56 13.80 -3.18
C PHE A 362 -4.61 12.94 -1.91
N GLY A 363 -4.94 11.67 -2.09
CA GLY A 363 -5.14 10.74 -0.99
C GLY A 363 -3.92 9.85 -0.75
N GLY A 364 -3.38 9.23 -1.78
CA GLY A 364 -2.30 8.25 -1.62
C GLY A 364 -2.78 7.01 -0.87
N GLY A 365 -3.48 6.12 -1.56
CA GLY A 365 -3.98 4.87 -0.95
C GLY A 365 -2.83 4.01 -0.42
N GLY A 366 -1.80 3.81 -1.24
CA GLY A 366 -0.53 3.19 -0.83
C GLY A 366 0.35 4.17 -0.06
N ILE A 367 0.81 5.21 -0.74
CA ILE A 367 1.74 6.22 -0.21
C ILE A 367 1.20 7.61 -0.45
N TYR A 368 1.33 8.48 0.55
CA TYR A 368 1.13 9.92 0.38
C TYR A 368 2.38 10.71 0.77
N VAL A 369 2.75 11.71 -0.04
CA VAL A 369 3.89 12.60 0.22
C VAL A 369 3.42 14.04 0.33
N ASN A 370 3.63 14.68 1.47
CA ASN A 370 3.13 16.02 1.71
C ASN A 370 4.11 17.11 1.26
N GLY A 371 3.59 18.21 0.74
CA GLY A 371 4.35 19.40 0.36
C GLY A 371 4.64 20.29 1.56
N GLY A 372 5.76 21.00 1.53
CA GLY A 372 6.16 21.95 2.56
C GLY A 372 5.52 23.33 2.36
N LEU A 373 5.16 23.98 3.47
CA LEU A 373 4.82 25.40 3.46
C LEU A 373 6.12 26.20 3.55
N GLN A 374 6.69 26.56 2.40
CA GLN A 374 7.99 27.23 2.31
C GLN A 374 8.04 28.55 3.12
N ASP A 375 6.93 29.29 3.15
CA ASP A 375 6.78 30.52 3.95
C ASP A 375 6.93 30.30 5.47
N LEU A 376 6.74 29.07 5.93
CA LEU A 376 6.90 28.66 7.33
C LEU A 376 8.22 27.92 7.57
N GLY A 377 9.10 27.85 6.56
CA GLY A 377 10.41 27.19 6.63
C GLY A 377 10.37 25.67 6.48
N TYR A 378 9.22 25.08 6.16
CA TYR A 378 9.11 23.64 5.91
C TYR A 378 9.53 23.29 4.49
N LYS A 379 10.33 22.23 4.35
CA LYS A 379 10.66 21.60 3.08
C LYS A 379 9.61 20.56 2.71
N ASN A 380 9.54 20.22 1.43
CA ASN A 380 8.73 19.11 0.95
C ASN A 380 9.13 17.82 1.69
N GLY A 381 8.13 16.98 1.94
CA GLY A 381 8.41 15.56 2.16
C GLY A 381 8.97 14.97 0.87
N VAL A 382 9.86 13.99 1.00
CA VAL A 382 10.56 13.40 -0.15
C VAL A 382 10.42 11.89 -0.13
N LEU A 383 10.03 11.33 -1.26
CA LEU A 383 9.98 9.90 -1.50
C LEU A 383 10.96 9.53 -2.63
N TYR A 384 11.87 8.61 -2.34
CA TYR A 384 12.67 7.90 -3.33
C TYR A 384 12.18 6.46 -3.45
N VAL A 385 11.96 5.99 -4.66
CA VAL A 385 11.59 4.59 -4.94
C VAL A 385 12.37 4.08 -6.14
N TYR A 386 12.92 2.87 -6.05
CA TYR A 386 13.72 2.26 -7.10
C TYR A 386 13.15 0.90 -7.51
N ASN A 387 13.27 0.55 -8.80
CA ASN A 387 12.82 -0.71 -9.40
C ASN A 387 11.37 -1.07 -9.01
N VAL A 388 10.44 -0.19 -9.35
CA VAL A 388 9.05 -0.24 -8.86
C VAL A 388 8.04 -0.59 -9.94
N ALA A 389 7.10 -1.47 -9.60
CA ALA A 389 5.88 -1.69 -10.35
C ALA A 389 4.69 -1.07 -9.61
N VAL A 390 3.95 -0.19 -10.27
CA VAL A 390 2.75 0.48 -9.77
C VAL A 390 1.56 0.09 -10.64
N TYR A 391 0.71 -0.81 -10.16
CA TYR A 391 -0.33 -1.40 -11.00
C TYR A 391 -1.59 -1.76 -10.24
N ASN A 392 -2.72 -1.85 -10.95
CA ASN A 392 -4.01 -2.23 -10.38
C ASN A 392 -4.43 -1.40 -9.16
N ASN A 393 -3.98 -0.15 -9.07
CA ASN A 393 -4.44 0.77 -8.03
C ASN A 393 -5.71 1.50 -8.51
N ALA A 394 -6.53 1.92 -7.54
CA ALA A 394 -7.82 2.56 -7.79
C ALA A 394 -7.92 3.94 -7.14
N ALA A 395 -8.49 4.93 -7.84
CA ALA A 395 -8.75 6.26 -7.29
C ALA A 395 -10.15 6.77 -7.66
N LYS A 396 -10.86 7.40 -6.72
CA LYS A 396 -12.19 7.97 -6.98
C LYS A 396 -12.17 9.36 -7.62
N GLY A 397 -11.04 10.06 -7.54
CA GLY A 397 -10.82 11.35 -8.24
C GLY A 397 -11.81 12.47 -7.87
N MET A 398 -11.62 13.63 -8.48
CA MET A 398 -12.59 14.74 -8.44
C MET A 398 -12.56 15.46 -9.78
N LEU A 399 -13.72 15.71 -10.38
CA LEU A 399 -13.89 16.44 -11.66
C LEU A 399 -13.33 15.72 -12.89
N GLY A 400 -13.33 14.38 -12.91
CA GLY A 400 -12.88 13.59 -14.09
C GLY A 400 -11.37 13.34 -14.15
N GLU A 401 -10.64 13.59 -13.06
CA GLU A 401 -9.20 13.32 -12.91
C GLU A 401 -8.94 12.53 -11.63
N TYR A 402 -8.14 11.48 -11.73
CA TYR A 402 -8.00 10.41 -10.74
C TYR A 402 -6.53 10.11 -10.42
N GLY A 403 -5.67 9.90 -11.42
CA GLY A 403 -4.26 9.52 -11.25
C GLY A 403 -4.11 8.32 -10.33
N ALA A 404 -4.67 7.19 -10.72
CA ALA A 404 -4.80 6.03 -9.86
C ALA A 404 -3.45 5.38 -9.53
N GLY A 405 -2.47 5.40 -10.44
CA GLY A 405 -1.10 4.97 -10.15
C GLY A 405 -0.35 6.02 -9.33
N LEU A 406 -0.17 7.21 -9.90
CA LEU A 406 0.48 8.36 -9.27
C LEU A 406 -0.32 9.65 -9.55
N ALA A 407 -0.52 10.47 -8.52
CA ALA A 407 -1.09 11.80 -8.67
C ALA A 407 -0.28 12.86 -7.91
N GLY A 408 0.30 13.82 -8.62
CA GLY A 408 1.10 14.92 -8.10
C GLY A 408 0.42 16.29 -8.26
N CYS A 409 0.47 17.11 -7.21
CA CYS A 409 0.09 18.52 -7.23
C CYS A 409 1.11 19.35 -8.03
N GLY A 410 0.72 20.52 -8.47
CA GLY A 410 1.59 21.42 -9.24
C GLY A 410 2.78 22.00 -8.49
N THR A 411 2.80 21.83 -7.17
CA THR A 411 3.94 22.15 -6.31
C THR A 411 4.84 20.94 -6.06
N SER A 412 4.43 19.73 -6.47
CA SER A 412 5.25 18.53 -6.39
C SER A 412 6.35 18.56 -7.44
N ASN A 413 7.52 18.04 -7.10
CA ASN A 413 8.51 17.63 -8.08
C ASN A 413 8.33 16.13 -8.29
N THR A 414 7.73 15.75 -9.41
CA THR A 414 7.53 14.33 -9.77
C THR A 414 8.52 13.96 -10.85
N THR A 415 9.37 12.98 -10.56
CA THR A 415 10.38 12.50 -11.49
C THR A 415 10.35 10.99 -11.63
N ILE A 416 10.36 10.50 -12.86
CA ILE A 416 10.37 9.08 -13.23
C ILE A 416 11.44 8.89 -14.30
N TYR A 417 12.53 8.23 -13.92
CA TYR A 417 13.63 7.88 -14.80
C TYR A 417 13.50 6.44 -15.33
N VAL A 418 14.36 6.07 -16.29
CA VAL A 418 14.45 4.70 -16.82
C VAL A 418 15.31 3.83 -15.92
N THR A 419 16.50 4.32 -15.56
CA THR A 419 17.45 3.60 -14.70
C THR A 419 16.90 3.46 -13.30
N ASP A 420 16.84 2.21 -12.82
CA ASP A 420 16.14 1.83 -11.59
C ASP A 420 14.70 2.38 -11.51
N GLY A 421 14.06 2.54 -12.67
CA GLY A 421 12.83 3.29 -12.85
C GLY A 421 11.57 2.60 -12.36
N GLY A 422 10.44 3.06 -12.92
CA GLY A 422 9.12 2.52 -12.65
C GLY A 422 8.51 1.82 -13.86
N VAL A 423 7.53 0.95 -13.61
CA VAL A 423 6.51 0.50 -14.58
C VAL A 423 5.12 0.80 -14.01
N PHE A 424 4.26 1.39 -14.85
CA PHE A 424 2.88 1.75 -14.52
C PHE A 424 1.94 1.13 -15.54
N TYR A 425 0.95 0.37 -15.09
CA TYR A 425 -0.07 -0.20 -15.97
C TYR A 425 -1.34 -0.58 -15.20
N GLN A 426 -2.48 -0.61 -15.89
CA GLN A 426 -3.77 -1.04 -15.36
C GLN A 426 -4.24 -0.33 -14.06
N ASN A 427 -3.74 0.88 -13.81
CA ASN A 427 -4.30 1.71 -12.75
C ASN A 427 -5.54 2.43 -13.28
N HIS A 428 -6.59 2.47 -12.47
CA HIS A 428 -7.91 2.88 -12.93
C HIS A 428 -8.64 3.78 -11.94
N SER A 429 -9.52 4.61 -12.45
CA SER A 429 -10.50 5.28 -11.61
C SER A 429 -11.51 4.27 -11.07
N THR A 430 -12.22 4.61 -9.99
CA THR A 430 -13.38 3.80 -9.53
C THR A 430 -14.52 3.74 -10.54
N GLU A 431 -14.45 4.54 -11.61
CA GLU A 431 -15.39 4.53 -12.74
C GLU A 431 -14.86 3.70 -13.92
N GLY A 432 -13.69 3.06 -13.77
CA GLY A 432 -13.08 2.17 -14.78
C GLY A 432 -12.25 2.88 -15.84
N ILE A 433 -11.96 4.17 -15.67
CA ILE A 433 -11.14 4.96 -16.61
C ILE A 433 -9.67 4.70 -16.32
N ALA A 434 -8.90 4.27 -17.32
CA ALA A 434 -7.46 4.10 -17.17
C ALA A 434 -6.78 5.46 -16.91
N GLU A 435 -6.09 5.58 -15.79
CA GLU A 435 -5.30 6.76 -15.44
C GLU A 435 -4.12 6.36 -14.56
N ASP A 436 -2.96 6.16 -15.18
CA ASP A 436 -1.74 5.77 -14.49
C ASP A 436 -1.08 6.97 -13.80
N ILE A 437 -0.96 8.11 -14.48
CA ILE A 437 -0.24 9.29 -13.99
C ILE A 437 -1.07 10.56 -14.14
N LEU A 438 -1.10 11.37 -13.09
CA LEU A 438 -1.73 12.69 -13.05
C LEU A 438 -0.74 13.71 -12.46
N CYS A 439 -0.47 14.80 -13.16
CA CYS A 439 0.28 15.94 -12.64
C CYS A 439 -0.56 17.22 -12.82
N SER A 440 -1.06 17.85 -11.75
CA SER A 440 -2.05 18.93 -11.88
C SER A 440 -1.67 20.23 -11.15
N ASN A 441 -1.67 21.37 -11.85
CA ASN A 441 -1.61 22.72 -11.26
C ASN A 441 -2.98 23.40 -11.35
N VAL A 442 -3.91 23.09 -10.45
CA VAL A 442 -5.15 23.89 -10.38
C VAL A 442 -5.01 24.94 -9.29
N ASP A 443 -4.92 26.21 -9.71
CA ASP A 443 -5.00 27.36 -8.80
C ASP A 443 -6.48 27.62 -8.48
N HIS A 444 -6.92 27.26 -7.28
CA HIS A 444 -8.35 27.27 -6.91
C HIS A 444 -8.84 28.67 -6.52
N GLY A 445 -8.86 29.62 -7.47
CA GLY A 445 -9.42 30.95 -7.19
C GLY A 445 -9.78 31.92 -8.32
N THR A 446 -9.21 31.87 -9.54
CA THR A 446 -9.35 33.04 -10.47
C THR A 446 -9.50 32.74 -11.97
N GLY A 447 -9.73 31.49 -12.38
CA GLY A 447 -10.18 31.21 -13.76
C GLY A 447 -9.12 31.45 -14.85
N VAL A 448 -7.85 31.19 -14.57
CA VAL A 448 -6.80 31.12 -15.60
C VAL A 448 -5.97 29.85 -15.38
N SER A 449 -6.15 28.85 -16.25
CA SER A 449 -5.35 27.64 -16.32
C SER A 449 -3.98 27.96 -16.94
N SER A 450 -2.91 27.83 -16.16
CA SER A 450 -1.56 27.76 -16.72
C SER A 450 -0.75 26.72 -15.94
N VAL A 451 -0.40 25.64 -16.62
CA VAL A 451 0.42 24.54 -16.09
C VAL A 451 1.85 25.04 -15.96
N HIS A 452 2.39 25.08 -14.75
CA HIS A 452 3.83 25.16 -14.54
C HIS A 452 4.27 23.82 -13.98
N VAL A 453 4.74 22.93 -14.84
CA VAL A 453 5.61 21.84 -14.38
C VAL A 453 6.74 22.54 -13.64
N THR A 454 6.88 22.30 -12.33
CA THR A 454 7.97 22.90 -11.55
C THR A 454 9.28 22.60 -12.30
N PRO A 455 10.16 23.60 -12.53
CA PRO A 455 11.45 23.35 -13.16
C PRO A 455 12.20 22.25 -12.38
N GLY A 456 12.23 21.02 -12.92
CA GLY A 456 12.82 19.85 -12.27
C GLY A 456 12.01 18.54 -12.32
N SER A 457 10.73 18.55 -12.69
CA SER A 457 9.97 17.30 -12.94
C SER A 457 10.29 16.71 -14.32
N HIS A 458 10.41 15.39 -14.40
CA HIS A 458 10.75 14.64 -15.62
C HIS A 458 10.01 13.30 -15.63
N ILE A 459 9.31 12.95 -16.70
CA ILE A 459 8.67 11.64 -16.85
C ILE A 459 9.22 11.01 -18.12
N SER A 460 9.79 9.81 -17.99
CA SER A 460 10.35 9.09 -19.13
C SER A 460 9.26 8.51 -20.05
N GLU A 461 9.59 8.41 -21.34
CA GLU A 461 8.83 7.64 -22.33
C GLU A 461 9.02 6.13 -22.16
N TYR A 462 10.04 5.73 -21.39
CA TYR A 462 10.45 4.35 -21.18
C TYR A 462 10.29 3.92 -19.74
N MET A 463 9.81 2.69 -19.54
CA MET A 463 9.67 2.05 -18.24
C MET A 463 10.95 1.32 -17.84
N LEU A 464 10.98 0.83 -16.60
CA LEU A 464 11.98 -0.10 -16.10
C LEU A 464 12.23 -1.24 -17.11
N GLY A 465 13.50 -1.56 -17.40
CA GLY A 465 13.86 -2.54 -18.43
C GLY A 465 13.81 -2.00 -19.88
N GLY A 466 13.47 -0.73 -20.06
CA GLY A 466 13.56 0.02 -21.30
C GLY A 466 12.29 0.03 -22.15
N GLY A 467 11.28 -0.81 -21.91
CA GLY A 467 10.06 -0.85 -22.74
C GLY A 467 9.39 0.52 -22.89
N ALA A 468 8.76 0.81 -24.04
CA ALA A 468 8.06 2.08 -24.25
C ALA A 468 6.69 2.06 -23.59
N TYR A 469 6.30 3.17 -22.94
CA TYR A 469 4.98 3.28 -22.31
C TYR A 469 3.85 3.47 -23.31
N HIS A 470 4.12 4.04 -24.48
CA HIS A 470 3.09 4.49 -25.42
C HIS A 470 2.02 5.35 -24.71
N TRP A 471 2.47 6.37 -23.97
CA TRP A 471 1.60 7.21 -23.16
C TRP A 471 0.44 7.75 -23.99
N LYS A 472 -0.77 7.68 -23.44
CA LYS A 472 -1.99 8.21 -24.04
C LYS A 472 -2.62 9.25 -23.15
N SER A 473 -3.23 10.25 -23.76
CA SER A 473 -4.13 11.16 -23.08
C SER A 473 -5.38 10.42 -22.62
N VAL A 474 -6.14 11.03 -21.71
CA VAL A 474 -7.48 10.52 -21.34
C VAL A 474 -8.46 10.38 -22.52
N SER A 475 -8.20 11.03 -23.66
CA SER A 475 -8.99 10.85 -24.89
C SER A 475 -8.46 9.73 -25.80
N GLY A 476 -7.42 9.01 -25.38
CA GLY A 476 -6.83 7.87 -26.10
C GLY A 476 -5.80 8.23 -27.18
N GLU A 477 -5.41 9.51 -27.29
CA GLU A 477 -4.40 9.97 -28.25
C GLU A 477 -3.00 9.71 -27.70
N GLU A 478 -2.11 9.11 -28.49
CA GLU A 478 -0.72 8.88 -28.10
C GLU A 478 0.05 10.20 -27.94
N ILE A 479 0.78 10.33 -26.84
CA ILE A 479 1.55 11.50 -26.44
C ILE A 479 3.03 11.15 -26.47
N THR A 480 3.82 11.97 -27.17
CA THR A 480 5.29 11.94 -27.15
C THR A 480 5.79 13.00 -26.15
N LEU A 481 6.74 12.62 -25.30
CA LEU A 481 7.34 13.46 -24.25
C LEU A 481 8.69 14.07 -24.66
N SER A 482 9.12 13.92 -25.93
CA SER A 482 10.46 14.31 -26.41
C SER A 482 10.81 15.80 -26.15
N GLY A 483 11.85 16.02 -25.35
CA GLY A 483 12.43 17.32 -25.01
C GLY A 483 12.11 17.83 -23.60
N VAL A 484 13.15 18.04 -22.79
CA VAL A 484 13.07 18.66 -21.46
C VAL A 484 12.25 19.96 -21.50
N HIS A 485 11.15 19.95 -20.75
CA HIS A 485 10.13 20.98 -20.59
C HIS A 485 9.18 21.22 -21.77
N LYS A 486 7.89 20.96 -21.53
CA LYS A 486 6.83 21.96 -21.73
C LYS A 486 5.62 21.66 -20.85
N SER A 487 5.23 22.65 -20.07
CA SER A 487 3.93 22.83 -19.44
C SER A 487 2.78 22.11 -20.17
N GLY A 488 2.02 21.24 -19.50
CA GLY A 488 0.73 20.79 -20.04
C GLY A 488 0.22 19.41 -19.62
N ILE A 489 1.02 18.54 -19.01
CA ILE A 489 0.54 17.17 -18.75
C ILE A 489 -0.47 17.18 -17.60
N HIS A 490 -1.67 16.63 -17.82
CA HIS A 490 -2.78 16.65 -16.86
C HIS A 490 -3.44 15.31 -16.58
N ALA A 491 -3.19 14.25 -17.35
CA ALA A 491 -3.51 12.85 -17.02
C ALA A 491 -3.02 11.97 -18.18
N MET A 492 -2.34 10.87 -17.88
CA MET A 492 -1.81 9.93 -18.87
C MET A 492 -2.06 8.50 -18.43
N HIS A 493 -2.24 7.61 -19.40
CA HIS A 493 -2.31 6.18 -19.18
C HIS A 493 -1.56 5.43 -20.27
N THR A 494 -1.35 4.13 -20.06
CA THR A 494 -0.95 3.20 -21.10
C THR A 494 -2.06 2.16 -21.32
N ASP A 495 -2.13 1.57 -22.51
CA ASP A 495 -3.04 0.44 -22.80
C ASP A 495 -2.39 -0.92 -22.53
N LEU A 496 -1.15 -0.92 -22.05
CA LEU A 496 -0.40 -2.14 -21.79
C LEU A 496 -1.03 -2.96 -20.67
N THR A 497 -1.03 -4.27 -20.86
CA THR A 497 -1.54 -5.26 -19.91
C THR A 497 -0.41 -6.13 -19.39
N ALA A 498 -0.69 -6.97 -18.40
CA ALA A 498 0.29 -7.89 -17.82
C ALA A 498 0.93 -8.85 -18.84
N GLU A 499 0.25 -9.09 -19.97
CA GLU A 499 0.69 -9.99 -21.05
C GLU A 499 1.64 -9.32 -22.06
N ALA A 500 1.81 -7.99 -22.00
CA ALA A 500 2.72 -7.29 -22.90
C ALA A 500 4.18 -7.68 -22.60
N PRO A 501 5.01 -8.03 -23.60
CA PRO A 501 6.40 -8.46 -23.37
C PRO A 501 7.25 -7.45 -22.60
N GLU A 502 7.07 -6.17 -22.87
CA GLU A 502 7.72 -5.07 -22.14
C GLU A 502 7.32 -5.02 -20.66
N ILE A 503 6.05 -5.31 -20.34
CA ILE A 503 5.57 -5.38 -18.96
C ILE A 503 6.13 -6.63 -18.28
N GLU A 504 6.12 -7.79 -18.93
CA GLU A 504 6.73 -9.02 -18.38
C GLU A 504 8.21 -8.78 -18.03
N LYS A 505 8.95 -8.14 -18.93
CA LYS A 505 10.36 -7.79 -18.69
C LYS A 505 10.50 -6.85 -17.49
N ALA A 506 9.75 -5.74 -17.46
CA ALA A 506 9.80 -4.77 -16.36
C ALA A 506 9.45 -5.41 -15.01
N MET A 507 8.43 -6.28 -14.98
CA MET A 507 7.99 -7.01 -13.79
C MET A 507 9.04 -8.01 -13.30
N GLY A 508 9.84 -8.61 -14.19
CA GLY A 508 10.97 -9.47 -13.81
C GLY A 508 12.12 -8.72 -13.13
N LEU A 509 12.18 -7.39 -13.27
CA LEU A 509 13.20 -6.51 -12.71
C LEU A 509 12.72 -5.78 -11.46
N ALA A 510 11.41 -5.54 -11.36
CA ALA A 510 10.81 -4.88 -10.22
C ALA A 510 11.02 -5.67 -8.93
N GLY A 511 11.50 -4.98 -7.89
CA GLY A 511 11.56 -5.51 -6.52
C GLY A 511 10.60 -4.82 -5.56
N VAL A 512 9.97 -3.72 -6.00
CA VAL A 512 8.95 -2.98 -5.25
C VAL A 512 7.62 -3.06 -5.97
N PHE A 513 6.55 -3.43 -5.27
CA PHE A 513 5.21 -3.54 -5.81
C PHE A 513 4.24 -2.64 -5.04
N ILE A 514 3.68 -1.64 -5.71
CA ILE A 514 2.63 -0.77 -5.18
C ILE A 514 1.34 -1.12 -5.93
N ALA A 515 0.51 -1.97 -5.34
CA ALA A 515 -0.61 -2.57 -6.07
C ALA A 515 -1.90 -2.76 -5.26
N GLY A 516 -3.04 -2.71 -5.94
CA GLY A 516 -4.36 -2.91 -5.33
C GLY A 516 -4.78 -1.82 -4.34
N ASN A 517 -4.01 -0.74 -4.20
CA ASN A 517 -4.30 0.31 -3.24
C ASN A 517 -5.45 1.19 -3.74
N THR A 518 -6.27 1.69 -2.81
CA THR A 518 -7.45 2.50 -3.14
C THR A 518 -7.42 3.85 -2.46
N SER A 519 -7.69 4.92 -3.21
CA SER A 519 -7.86 6.27 -2.70
C SER A 519 -9.28 6.79 -2.94
N GLY A 520 -9.90 7.34 -1.90
CA GLY A 520 -11.17 8.08 -2.01
C GLY A 520 -11.03 9.42 -2.73
N THR A 521 -9.81 9.87 -2.99
CA THR A 521 -9.48 11.02 -3.85
C THR A 521 -8.42 10.59 -4.88
N ARG A 522 -7.54 11.48 -5.34
CA ARG A 522 -6.51 11.14 -6.35
C ARG A 522 -5.38 10.28 -5.75
N GLY A 523 -4.61 9.58 -6.59
CA GLY A 523 -3.40 8.85 -6.16
C GLY A 523 -3.73 7.55 -5.43
N GLY A 524 -4.21 6.53 -6.15
CA GLY A 524 -4.48 5.21 -5.57
C GLY A 524 -3.21 4.55 -5.03
N GLY A 525 -2.19 4.44 -5.87
CA GLY A 525 -0.84 4.01 -5.48
C GLY A 525 -0.13 5.11 -4.70
N ILE A 526 0.20 6.22 -5.38
CA ILE A 526 0.96 7.35 -4.83
C ILE A 526 0.17 8.65 -5.01
N GLY A 527 -0.03 9.41 -3.93
CA GLY A 527 -0.51 10.79 -3.97
C GLY A 527 0.56 11.75 -3.46
N SER A 528 0.73 12.92 -4.07
CA SER A 528 1.80 13.83 -3.66
C SER A 528 1.47 15.32 -3.78
N ASN A 529 1.85 16.06 -2.74
CA ASN A 529 2.12 17.50 -2.78
C ASN A 529 3.64 17.80 -2.63
N GLY A 530 4.44 16.79 -2.27
CA GLY A 530 5.89 16.89 -2.06
C GLY A 530 6.69 16.30 -3.22
N ASP A 531 7.94 15.92 -2.97
CA ASP A 531 8.82 15.42 -4.03
C ASP A 531 8.73 13.89 -4.12
N VAL A 532 8.51 13.38 -5.34
CA VAL A 532 8.50 11.94 -5.66
C VAL A 532 9.52 11.69 -6.74
N ILE A 533 10.51 10.87 -6.44
CA ILE A 533 11.58 10.50 -7.35
C ILE A 533 11.56 8.98 -7.52
N ILE A 534 11.37 8.54 -8.75
CA ILE A 534 11.40 7.14 -9.14
C ILE A 534 12.60 6.91 -10.06
N GLY A 535 13.49 6.02 -9.67
CA GLY A 535 14.75 5.77 -10.36
C GLY A 535 15.84 6.80 -10.07
N HIS A 536 16.97 6.63 -10.75
CA HIS A 536 18.10 7.54 -10.71
C HIS A 536 18.10 8.44 -11.94
N PRO A 537 18.49 9.72 -11.82
CA PRO A 537 18.79 10.51 -13.01
C PRO A 537 19.81 9.72 -13.83
N ASP A 538 19.45 9.45 -15.08
CA ASP A 538 20.44 8.97 -16.05
C ASP A 538 21.55 10.02 -16.04
N ASP A 539 22.80 9.62 -15.76
CA ASP A 539 23.92 10.57 -15.85
C ASP A 539 23.88 11.16 -17.27
N GLU A 540 24.18 12.45 -17.48
CA GLU A 540 24.25 13.03 -18.86
C GLU A 540 25.20 12.24 -19.78
N GLN A 541 26.03 11.35 -19.22
CA GLN A 541 26.89 10.41 -19.93
C GLN A 541 26.19 9.14 -20.43
N ASP A 542 24.96 8.86 -20.01
CA ASP A 542 24.19 7.64 -20.30
C ASP A 542 23.01 7.85 -21.27
N LEU A 543 22.83 9.07 -21.76
CA LEU A 543 21.86 9.42 -22.79
C LEU A 543 22.56 9.93 -24.04
N ARG A 544 21.96 9.70 -25.22
CA ARG A 544 22.39 10.34 -26.47
C ARG A 544 21.21 10.68 -27.36
N ASP A 545 21.38 11.71 -28.19
CA ASP A 545 20.44 12.01 -29.26
C ASP A 545 20.67 11.06 -30.44
N ILE A 546 19.59 10.45 -30.95
CA ILE A 546 19.62 9.69 -32.21
C ILE A 546 19.08 10.57 -33.32
N LYS A 547 19.89 10.80 -34.35
CA LYS A 547 19.55 11.67 -35.47
C LYS A 547 19.20 10.83 -36.69
N ALA A 548 18.18 11.24 -37.43
CA ALA A 548 17.79 10.65 -38.69
C ALA A 548 17.59 11.72 -39.77
N THR A 549 18.14 11.52 -40.97
CA THR A 549 17.99 12.44 -42.10
C THR A 549 17.31 11.75 -43.27
N LYS A 550 16.43 12.48 -43.95
CA LYS A 550 15.71 11.99 -45.13
C LYS A 550 16.41 12.39 -46.43
N VAL A 551 16.64 11.42 -47.30
CA VAL A 551 17.14 11.60 -48.68
C VAL A 551 16.16 10.98 -49.68
N TRP A 552 15.95 11.69 -50.79
CA TRP A 552 15.16 11.22 -51.93
C TRP A 552 16.07 10.99 -53.15
N ASP A 553 16.04 9.79 -53.69
CA ASP A 553 16.71 9.42 -54.95
C ASP A 553 15.64 9.16 -56.01
N ASP A 554 15.06 10.25 -56.51
CA ASP A 554 13.91 10.25 -57.43
C ASP A 554 14.00 11.28 -58.56
N ASN A 555 15.22 11.73 -58.86
CA ASN A 555 15.51 12.72 -59.89
C ASN A 555 14.72 14.03 -59.72
N ASP A 556 14.80 14.62 -58.51
CA ASP A 556 14.15 15.88 -58.14
C ASP A 556 12.62 15.80 -58.27
N ASP A 557 12.04 14.72 -57.73
CA ASP A 557 10.62 14.41 -57.79
C ASP A 557 10.03 14.52 -59.22
N GLN A 558 10.78 14.05 -60.23
CA GLN A 558 10.39 14.10 -61.65
C GLN A 558 8.97 13.54 -61.88
N HIS A 559 8.57 12.57 -61.08
CA HIS A 559 7.30 11.87 -61.18
C HIS A 559 6.17 12.46 -60.32
N LYS A 560 6.45 13.45 -59.46
CA LYS A 560 5.48 14.09 -58.55
C LYS A 560 4.77 13.09 -57.64
N LEU A 561 5.55 12.14 -57.12
CA LEU A 561 5.05 11.05 -56.27
C LEU A 561 5.57 11.13 -54.84
N ARG A 562 6.40 12.14 -54.53
CA ARG A 562 6.87 12.39 -53.17
C ARG A 562 5.68 12.75 -52.25
N PRO A 563 5.53 12.09 -51.10
CA PRO A 563 4.45 12.38 -50.15
C PRO A 563 4.67 13.72 -49.45
N GLU A 564 3.59 14.29 -48.90
CA GLU A 564 3.64 15.55 -48.14
C GLU A 564 4.35 15.40 -46.78
N TYR A 565 4.37 14.20 -46.22
CA TYR A 565 5.08 13.86 -44.99
C TYR A 565 5.44 12.38 -44.94
N ILE A 566 6.39 12.02 -44.08
CA ILE A 566 6.72 10.64 -43.74
C ILE A 566 6.68 10.46 -42.21
N LYS A 567 6.39 9.25 -41.76
CA LYS A 567 6.47 8.86 -40.35
C LYS A 567 7.68 7.96 -40.15
N ILE A 568 8.65 8.42 -39.35
CA ILE A 568 9.90 7.71 -39.07
C ILE A 568 9.80 7.15 -37.66
N TRP A 569 9.91 5.84 -37.52
CA TRP A 569 10.02 5.16 -36.23
C TRP A 569 11.47 4.96 -35.84
N LEU A 570 11.84 5.31 -34.61
CA LEU A 570 13.06 4.84 -33.96
C LEU A 570 12.85 3.39 -33.54
N VAL A 571 13.82 2.54 -33.85
CA VAL A 571 13.85 1.14 -33.48
C VAL A 571 15.04 0.88 -32.58
N ARG A 572 14.81 0.32 -31.40
CA ARG A 572 15.84 -0.04 -30.43
C ARG A 572 15.81 -1.54 -30.18
N ASN A 573 16.93 -2.22 -30.42
CA ASN A 573 17.06 -3.68 -30.33
C ASN A 573 15.97 -4.46 -31.10
N GLY A 574 15.44 -3.89 -32.18
CA GLY A 574 14.42 -4.51 -33.02
C GLY A 574 12.98 -4.09 -32.71
N GLU A 575 12.73 -3.34 -31.64
CA GLU A 575 11.40 -2.84 -31.27
C GLU A 575 11.23 -1.37 -31.64
N LYS A 576 10.05 -0.99 -32.15
CA LYS A 576 9.69 0.42 -32.40
C LYS A 576 9.47 1.11 -31.06
N VAL A 577 10.24 2.16 -30.76
CA VAL A 577 10.29 2.79 -29.42
C VAL A 577 9.85 4.26 -29.41
N ALA A 578 9.97 4.97 -30.52
CA ALA A 578 9.50 6.34 -30.69
C ALA A 578 9.18 6.60 -32.17
N TYR A 579 8.46 7.66 -32.50
CA TYR A 579 8.33 8.11 -33.88
C TYR A 579 8.31 9.62 -33.99
N GLU A 580 8.63 10.11 -35.19
CA GLU A 580 8.59 11.52 -35.54
C GLU A 580 8.01 11.70 -36.94
N ILE A 581 7.30 12.81 -37.16
CA ILE A 581 6.77 13.17 -38.47
C ILE A 581 7.73 14.13 -39.15
N CYS A 582 8.35 13.70 -40.25
CA CYS A 582 9.22 14.54 -41.06
C CYS A 582 8.42 15.16 -42.22
N ARG A 583 8.63 16.46 -42.46
CA ARG A 583 8.02 17.25 -43.54
C ARG A 583 9.09 18.07 -44.26
N PRO A 584 8.93 18.35 -45.56
CA PRO A 584 9.77 19.32 -46.24
C PRO A 584 9.47 20.73 -45.74
N ASP A 585 10.47 21.61 -45.84
CA ASP A 585 10.27 23.06 -45.67
C ASP A 585 9.70 23.72 -46.94
N GLU A 586 9.57 25.04 -46.92
CA GLU A 586 9.05 25.83 -48.06
C GLU A 586 9.88 25.70 -49.35
N ASN A 587 11.11 25.18 -49.28
CA ASN A 587 12.02 24.96 -50.40
C ASN A 587 12.18 23.47 -50.77
N ASP A 588 11.27 22.60 -50.30
CA ASP A 588 11.30 21.14 -50.50
C ASP A 588 12.55 20.46 -49.89
N VAL A 589 13.13 21.08 -48.85
CA VAL A 589 14.24 20.49 -48.09
C VAL A 589 13.69 19.73 -46.90
N TRP A 590 13.99 18.43 -46.83
CA TRP A 590 13.59 17.57 -45.73
C TRP A 590 14.59 17.70 -44.57
N GLN A 591 14.09 18.01 -43.39
CA GLN A 591 14.95 18.30 -42.23
C GLN A 591 15.37 17.04 -41.47
N GLU A 592 16.51 17.13 -40.77
CA GLU A 592 16.94 16.14 -39.79
C GLU A 592 15.90 16.04 -38.66
N VAL A 593 15.58 14.81 -38.29
CA VAL A 593 14.77 14.45 -37.14
C VAL A 593 15.70 14.04 -36.00
N THR A 594 15.47 14.54 -34.80
CA THR A 594 16.26 14.18 -33.62
C THR A 594 15.37 13.52 -32.57
N PHE A 595 15.61 12.25 -32.28
CA PHE A 595 15.08 11.54 -31.12
C PHE A 595 16.01 11.83 -29.94
N LYS A 596 15.56 12.68 -29.03
CA LYS A 596 16.39 13.14 -27.91
C LYS A 596 16.44 12.16 -26.76
N ASP A 597 17.48 12.27 -25.94
CA ASP A 597 17.54 11.65 -24.60
C ASP A 597 17.33 10.12 -24.64
N GLN A 598 17.93 9.45 -25.63
CA GLN A 598 17.80 8.00 -25.81
C GLN A 598 18.86 7.28 -24.97
N PRO A 599 18.49 6.25 -24.19
CA PRO A 599 19.44 5.56 -23.31
C PRO A 599 20.52 4.85 -24.12
N ILE A 600 21.77 4.89 -23.67
CA ILE A 600 22.89 4.26 -24.39
C ILE A 600 23.01 2.76 -24.11
N ALA A 601 22.58 2.31 -22.93
CA ALA A 601 22.71 0.92 -22.48
C ALA A 601 21.55 0.48 -21.57
N ASP A 602 21.34 -0.83 -21.47
CA ASP A 602 20.41 -1.43 -20.53
C ASP A 602 20.94 -1.40 -19.08
N GLU A 603 20.10 -1.83 -18.14
CA GLU A 603 20.41 -1.88 -16.70
C GLU A 603 21.63 -2.76 -16.34
N ASN A 604 22.06 -3.65 -17.25
CA ASN A 604 23.25 -4.49 -17.09
C ASN A 604 24.49 -3.86 -17.74
N GLY A 605 24.36 -2.66 -18.30
CA GLY A 605 25.41 -1.96 -19.04
C GLY A 605 25.58 -2.45 -20.49
N THR A 606 24.62 -3.18 -21.05
CA THR A 606 24.67 -3.64 -22.45
C THR A 606 24.21 -2.54 -23.41
N PRO A 607 25.02 -2.10 -24.38
CA PRO A 607 24.64 -1.02 -25.28
C PRO A 607 23.41 -1.33 -26.14
N TYR A 608 22.52 -0.35 -26.31
CA TYR A 608 21.36 -0.44 -27.18
C TYR A 608 21.73 -0.24 -28.65
N ALA A 609 21.25 -1.12 -29.53
CA ALA A 609 21.35 -0.96 -30.97
C ALA A 609 20.16 -0.13 -31.49
N TYR A 610 20.44 0.99 -32.16
CA TYR A 610 19.43 1.87 -32.73
C TYR A 610 19.41 1.79 -34.26
N THR A 611 18.23 1.80 -34.83
CA THR A 611 17.98 2.00 -36.25
C THR A 611 16.67 2.78 -36.43
N VAL A 612 16.25 3.03 -37.66
CA VAL A 612 14.96 3.66 -37.95
C VAL A 612 14.23 2.86 -39.02
N VAL A 613 12.90 2.93 -39.00
CA VAL A 613 12.05 2.40 -40.07
C VAL A 613 11.00 3.43 -40.45
N GLU A 614 10.75 3.59 -41.74
CA GLU A 614 9.74 4.51 -42.25
C GLU A 614 8.42 3.73 -42.48
N ASP A 615 7.28 4.26 -42.01
CA ASP A 615 5.98 3.73 -42.45
C ASP A 615 5.76 4.05 -43.93
N ARG A 616 5.17 3.12 -44.68
CA ARG A 616 4.90 3.31 -46.11
C ARG A 616 3.80 4.37 -46.29
N VAL A 617 4.17 5.64 -46.46
CA VAL A 617 3.23 6.73 -46.75
C VAL A 617 3.36 7.14 -48.23
N GLY A 618 2.40 6.77 -49.09
CA GLY A 618 2.32 7.20 -50.50
C GLY A 618 1.84 6.12 -51.50
N LEU A 619 0.95 6.51 -52.41
CA LEU A 619 -0.07 5.67 -53.09
C LEU A 619 0.37 4.53 -54.05
N ASP A 620 1.65 4.34 -54.39
CA ASP A 620 2.00 3.48 -55.55
C ASP A 620 3.13 2.45 -55.34
N TYR A 621 3.62 2.19 -54.13
CA TYR A 621 4.69 1.20 -53.85
C TYR A 621 5.99 1.38 -54.69
N ARG A 622 6.24 2.55 -55.30
CA ARG A 622 7.37 2.76 -56.22
C ARG A 622 8.67 3.21 -55.56
N TYR A 623 8.67 3.35 -54.24
CA TYR A 623 9.86 3.71 -53.48
C TYR A 623 10.37 2.49 -52.70
N VAL A 624 11.69 2.26 -52.76
CA VAL A 624 12.36 1.32 -51.85
C VAL A 624 13.14 2.15 -50.84
N SER A 625 12.83 1.93 -49.56
CA SER A 625 13.55 2.56 -48.45
C SER A 625 14.78 1.74 -48.06
N SER A 626 15.88 2.42 -47.79
CA SER A 626 17.09 1.85 -47.19
C SER A 626 17.61 2.77 -46.11
N VAL A 627 18.17 2.17 -45.06
CA VAL A 627 18.75 2.91 -43.93
C VAL A 627 20.22 2.55 -43.81
N GLU A 628 21.06 3.58 -43.73
CA GLU A 628 22.48 3.45 -43.42
C GLU A 628 22.88 4.45 -42.34
N GLU A 629 23.89 4.12 -41.55
CA GLU A 629 24.43 5.04 -40.55
C GLU A 629 25.69 5.72 -41.11
N VAL A 630 25.67 7.04 -41.20
CA VAL A 630 26.76 7.87 -41.73
C VAL A 630 27.08 8.94 -40.69
N GLU A 631 28.31 8.95 -40.18
CA GLU A 631 28.78 9.93 -39.17
C GLU A 631 27.82 10.05 -37.96
N GLU A 632 27.35 8.91 -37.42
CA GLU A 632 26.41 8.83 -36.28
C GLU A 632 24.99 9.37 -36.57
N VAL A 633 24.65 9.58 -37.84
CA VAL A 633 23.31 9.94 -38.31
C VAL A 633 22.72 8.81 -39.14
N LEU A 634 21.47 8.44 -38.85
CA LEU A 634 20.73 7.44 -39.63
C LEU A 634 20.14 8.08 -40.89
N VAL A 635 20.69 7.77 -42.06
CA VAL A 635 20.25 8.29 -43.35
C VAL A 635 19.21 7.34 -43.95
N ILE A 636 17.98 7.83 -44.12
CA ILE A 636 16.88 7.13 -44.77
C ILE A 636 16.82 7.57 -46.22
N THR A 637 17.15 6.68 -47.15
CA THR A 637 17.07 6.95 -48.59
C THR A 637 15.87 6.25 -49.21
N ASN A 638 14.98 7.01 -49.84
CA ASN A 638 13.94 6.45 -50.69
C ASN A 638 14.35 6.55 -52.16
N THR A 639 14.62 5.41 -52.79
CA THR A 639 14.94 5.33 -54.22
C THR A 639 13.70 5.00 -55.03
N PHE A 640 13.42 5.83 -56.03
CA PHE A 640 12.36 5.57 -57.00
C PHE A 640 12.73 4.38 -57.89
N LYS A 641 11.84 3.39 -57.98
CA LYS A 641 12.00 2.23 -58.85
C LYS A 641 10.81 2.10 -59.80
N PRO A 642 11.00 2.35 -61.12
CA PRO A 642 9.91 2.37 -62.10
C PRO A 642 9.28 1.00 -62.40
N ASN A 643 9.93 -0.11 -61.99
CA ASN A 643 9.54 -1.49 -62.32
C ASN A 643 9.28 -2.36 -61.07
N ILE A 644 8.82 -1.79 -59.96
CA ILE A 644 8.20 -2.62 -58.92
C ILE A 644 6.85 -3.08 -59.50
N PRO A 645 6.58 -4.39 -59.65
CA PRO A 645 5.27 -4.84 -60.10
C PRO A 645 4.23 -4.29 -59.13
N VAL A 646 3.36 -3.43 -59.64
CA VAL A 646 2.12 -3.06 -58.95
C VAL A 646 1.41 -4.38 -58.72
N ILE A 647 1.40 -4.88 -57.49
CA ILE A 647 0.44 -5.92 -57.12
C ILE A 647 -0.91 -5.20 -57.29
N PRO A 648 -1.79 -5.64 -58.21
CA PRO A 648 -3.09 -5.03 -58.31
C PRO A 648 -3.76 -5.25 -56.95
N THR A 649 -3.99 -4.17 -56.22
CA THR A 649 -5.01 -4.19 -55.19
C THR A 649 -6.29 -4.57 -55.93
N THR A 650 -6.84 -5.74 -55.59
CA THR A 650 -8.28 -5.93 -55.75
C THR A 650 -8.95 -4.73 -55.09
N PRO A 651 -9.98 -4.12 -55.69
CA PRO A 651 -10.69 -3.04 -55.04
C PRO A 651 -11.29 -3.62 -53.76
N ASP A 652 -10.65 -3.35 -52.63
CA ASP A 652 -11.26 -3.53 -51.33
C ASP A 652 -12.27 -2.40 -51.22
N ASP A 653 -13.53 -2.80 -51.19
CA ASP A 653 -14.71 -1.95 -51.07
C ASP A 653 -14.80 -1.49 -49.61
N SER A 654 -13.94 -0.55 -49.25
CA SER A 654 -14.00 0.13 -47.97
C SER A 654 -13.44 1.55 -48.12
N THR A 655 -14.10 2.36 -48.95
CA THR A 655 -14.16 3.79 -48.65
C THR A 655 -15.02 3.96 -47.42
N PRO A 656 -14.53 4.54 -46.31
CA PRO A 656 -15.37 4.87 -45.18
C PRO A 656 -16.44 5.87 -45.61
N ASP A 657 -17.71 5.52 -45.41
CA ASP A 657 -18.80 6.49 -45.43
C ASP A 657 -18.60 7.42 -44.21
N PRO A 658 -18.52 8.75 -44.38
CA PRO A 658 -18.28 9.67 -43.28
C PRO A 658 -19.41 9.75 -42.22
N ASP A 659 -20.48 8.96 -42.33
CA ASP A 659 -21.62 8.95 -41.39
C ASP A 659 -21.91 7.59 -40.70
N ASP A 660 -21.01 6.59 -40.71
CA ASP A 660 -21.21 5.32 -39.97
C ASP A 660 -20.46 5.28 -38.62
N PRO A 661 -21.16 5.16 -37.46
CA PRO A 661 -20.54 5.14 -36.14
C PRO A 661 -19.98 3.77 -35.68
N ASN A 662 -20.00 2.71 -36.50
CA ASN A 662 -19.26 1.46 -36.19
C ASN A 662 -19.22 0.42 -37.34
N PRO A 663 -18.04 0.02 -37.84
CA PRO A 663 -17.87 -1.31 -38.43
C PRO A 663 -16.72 -2.15 -37.82
N PRO A 664 -16.77 -3.48 -37.98
CA PRO A 664 -16.23 -4.45 -37.01
C PRO A 664 -14.75 -4.83 -37.21
N ILE A 665 -14.14 -5.26 -36.12
CA ILE A 665 -12.87 -6.00 -36.05
C ILE A 665 -13.18 -7.46 -36.39
N ASP A 666 -12.47 -8.05 -37.36
CA ASP A 666 -12.15 -9.48 -37.28
C ASP A 666 -10.80 -9.85 -37.92
N ILE A 667 -10.17 -10.81 -37.27
CA ILE A 667 -8.82 -11.35 -37.38
C ILE A 667 -8.87 -12.56 -38.34
N GLU A 668 -7.84 -12.75 -39.18
CA GLU A 668 -7.12 -14.04 -39.34
C GLU A 668 -6.25 -14.07 -40.61
N ASP A 669 -5.01 -14.51 -40.40
CA ASP A 669 -4.01 -14.95 -41.38
C ASP A 669 -4.36 -16.37 -41.88
N PRO A 670 -4.18 -16.68 -43.18
CA PRO A 670 -3.49 -17.93 -43.48
C PRO A 670 -2.58 -17.86 -44.73
N ASP A 671 -1.39 -18.45 -44.67
CA ASP A 671 -1.14 -19.78 -45.28
C ASP A 671 0.36 -20.17 -45.37
N VAL A 672 0.68 -21.33 -44.78
CA VAL A 672 1.84 -22.19 -45.11
C VAL A 672 1.29 -23.47 -45.75
N PRO A 673 1.84 -23.98 -46.87
CA PRO A 673 1.15 -24.94 -47.73
C PRO A 673 1.19 -26.41 -47.27
N LEU A 674 0.05 -27.08 -47.54
CA LEU A 674 -0.26 -28.49 -47.31
C LEU A 674 0.48 -29.47 -48.24
N GLY A 675 0.86 -30.63 -47.68
CA GLY A 675 1.15 -31.89 -48.37
C GLY A 675 0.32 -33.04 -47.78
N PRO A 676 0.10 -34.15 -48.51
CA PRO A 676 -1.19 -34.85 -48.54
C PRO A 676 -1.37 -35.94 -47.47
N GLY A 677 -2.62 -36.11 -47.03
CA GLY A 677 -3.08 -37.24 -46.19
C GLY A 677 -3.12 -38.58 -46.93
N PRO A 678 -3.43 -39.68 -46.21
CA PRO A 678 -4.83 -40.11 -46.15
C PRO A 678 -5.25 -40.78 -44.82
N GLY A 679 -6.57 -40.88 -44.59
CA GLY A 679 -7.16 -41.97 -43.80
C GLY A 679 -8.27 -41.56 -42.83
N SER A 680 -9.50 -41.92 -43.20
CA SER A 680 -10.76 -41.79 -42.48
C SER A 680 -10.88 -42.69 -41.24
N ASP A 681 -11.77 -42.32 -40.29
CA ASP A 681 -12.94 -43.11 -39.82
C ASP A 681 -13.50 -42.54 -38.48
N ASP A 682 -14.65 -41.85 -38.57
CA ASP A 682 -15.89 -41.82 -37.72
C ASP A 682 -15.90 -42.36 -36.25
N PRO A 683 -16.96 -42.10 -35.44
CA PRO A 683 -17.70 -40.85 -35.15
C PRO A 683 -18.06 -40.69 -33.64
N GLU A 684 -18.64 -39.55 -33.24
CA GLU A 684 -19.33 -39.35 -31.94
C GLU A 684 -20.69 -40.09 -31.85
N PRO A 685 -21.24 -40.35 -30.63
CA PRO A 685 -22.66 -40.66 -30.44
C PRO A 685 -23.48 -39.53 -29.77
N PRO A 686 -24.83 -39.53 -29.90
CA PRO A 686 -25.70 -38.39 -29.61
C PRO A 686 -26.57 -38.49 -28.32
N ILE A 687 -27.34 -37.41 -28.12
CA ILE A 687 -28.25 -36.92 -27.04
C ILE A 687 -29.50 -37.81 -26.73
N ASP A 688 -30.01 -37.74 -25.47
CA ASP A 688 -31.45 -37.61 -25.03
C ASP A 688 -31.66 -38.06 -23.54
N ILE A 689 -32.65 -37.68 -22.69
CA ILE A 689 -33.70 -36.64 -22.49
C ILE A 689 -34.42 -36.99 -21.12
N ASP A 690 -35.14 -36.03 -20.49
CA ASP A 690 -36.24 -36.16 -19.46
C ASP A 690 -35.91 -36.56 -17.98
N ASP A 691 -36.47 -36.02 -16.88
CA ASP A 691 -37.60 -35.12 -16.50
C ASP A 691 -37.51 -34.81 -14.95
N PRO A 692 -38.52 -34.27 -14.22
CA PRO A 692 -38.72 -32.90 -13.71
C PRO A 692 -38.57 -32.73 -12.17
N ASP A 693 -38.51 -31.49 -11.69
CA ASP A 693 -39.48 -30.95 -10.71
C ASP A 693 -39.22 -29.46 -10.39
N VAL A 694 -40.17 -28.63 -10.81
CA VAL A 694 -40.41 -27.26 -10.35
C VAL A 694 -41.86 -27.19 -9.89
N PRO A 695 -42.19 -26.48 -8.81
CA PRO A 695 -43.16 -25.37 -8.98
C PRO A 695 -42.75 -24.13 -8.15
N LEU A 696 -42.51 -22.99 -8.79
CA LEU A 696 -43.46 -21.92 -9.16
C LEU A 696 -43.80 -20.95 -8.01
N GLY A 697 -43.53 -19.65 -8.27
CA GLY A 697 -43.77 -18.48 -7.39
C GLY A 697 -45.24 -18.10 -7.17
N PRO A 698 -45.53 -16.88 -6.67
CA PRO A 698 -45.64 -15.69 -7.56
C PRO A 698 -45.22 -14.32 -6.93
N GLY A 699 -44.96 -13.30 -7.76
CA GLY A 699 -44.86 -11.85 -7.38
C GLY A 699 -46.21 -11.10 -7.53
N PRO A 700 -46.28 -9.75 -7.72
CA PRO A 700 -45.41 -8.62 -7.31
C PRO A 700 -46.16 -7.37 -6.69
N GLY A 701 -45.41 -6.48 -6.00
CA GLY A 701 -45.61 -5.00 -5.82
C GLY A 701 -46.64 -4.44 -4.81
N PRO A 702 -46.61 -3.14 -4.39
CA PRO A 702 -45.61 -2.05 -4.60
C PRO A 702 -45.16 -1.28 -3.31
N GLY A 703 -44.10 -0.46 -3.41
CA GLY A 703 -43.96 0.82 -2.68
C GLY A 703 -42.83 0.99 -1.63
N ASP A 704 -41.75 1.65 -2.05
CA ASP A 704 -40.87 2.64 -1.38
C ASP A 704 -40.20 2.43 0.00
N ASP A 705 -38.87 2.32 -0.10
CA ASP A 705 -37.83 3.24 0.44
C ASP A 705 -36.90 2.81 1.62
N THR A 706 -35.60 3.05 1.35
CA THR A 706 -34.41 3.16 2.23
C THR A 706 -33.50 1.96 2.61
N SER A 707 -32.26 2.05 2.09
CA SER A 707 -30.94 1.70 2.67
C SER A 707 -30.36 0.26 2.64
N SER A 708 -29.21 0.17 1.94
CA SER A 708 -28.04 -0.72 2.08
C SER A 708 -28.24 -2.23 2.24
N LYS A 709 -27.82 -2.98 1.21
CA LYS A 709 -27.01 -4.21 1.33
C LYS A 709 -26.50 -4.63 -0.06
N PHE A 710 -25.17 -4.62 -0.22
CA PHE A 710 -24.51 -5.29 -1.34
C PHE A 710 -24.16 -6.72 -0.90
N SER A 711 -24.52 -7.70 -1.72
CA SER A 711 -23.82 -8.98 -1.84
C SER A 711 -23.87 -9.40 -3.32
N PRO A 712 -22.80 -10.00 -3.86
CA PRO A 712 -22.56 -10.08 -5.30
C PRO A 712 -23.20 -11.32 -5.91
N GLU A 713 -23.70 -11.20 -7.14
CA GLU A 713 -23.87 -12.33 -8.06
C GLU A 713 -22.77 -12.27 -9.11
N THR A 714 -22.15 -13.43 -9.32
CA THR A 714 -21.01 -13.71 -10.20
C THR A 714 -21.44 -14.06 -11.61
N GLY A 715 -20.68 -13.57 -12.60
CA GLY A 715 -20.49 -14.18 -13.93
C GLY A 715 -19.04 -13.92 -14.35
N ASP A 716 -18.33 -14.99 -14.66
CA ASP A 716 -16.87 -15.17 -14.89
C ASP A 716 -16.17 -14.05 -15.69
N ASP A 717 -14.99 -13.51 -15.31
CA ASP A 717 -13.66 -14.16 -15.35
C ASP A 717 -12.67 -13.62 -14.27
N THR A 718 -13.16 -13.08 -13.16
CA THR A 718 -12.31 -12.40 -12.13
C THR A 718 -11.82 -13.31 -10.99
N SER A 719 -12.19 -14.59 -11.01
CA SER A 719 -12.02 -15.51 -9.87
C SER A 719 -10.65 -16.21 -9.83
N LEU A 720 -9.93 -16.37 -10.94
CA LEU A 720 -8.63 -17.08 -10.92
C LEU A 720 -7.44 -16.20 -10.47
N MET A 721 -7.42 -14.92 -10.84
CA MET A 721 -6.35 -13.97 -10.49
C MET A 721 -6.41 -13.50 -9.02
N LEU A 722 -7.62 -13.33 -8.48
CA LEU A 722 -7.82 -13.01 -7.06
C LEU A 722 -7.46 -14.19 -6.15
N LEU A 723 -7.68 -15.43 -6.62
CA LEU A 723 -7.29 -16.65 -5.91
C LEU A 723 -5.76 -16.83 -5.87
N LEU A 724 -5.01 -16.43 -6.90
CA LEU A 724 -3.54 -16.50 -6.88
C LEU A 724 -2.91 -15.51 -5.88
N GLY A 725 -3.49 -14.31 -5.72
CA GLY A 725 -3.08 -13.35 -4.69
C GLY A 725 -3.41 -13.81 -3.26
N ILE A 726 -4.56 -14.45 -3.06
CA ILE A 726 -5.00 -14.95 -1.73
C ILE A 726 -4.34 -16.30 -1.37
N LEU A 727 -4.08 -17.18 -2.33
CA LEU A 727 -3.33 -18.43 -2.11
C LEU A 727 -1.84 -18.18 -1.84
N GLY A 728 -1.22 -17.17 -2.46
CA GLY A 728 0.17 -16.79 -2.16
C GLY A 728 0.39 -16.42 -0.68
N VAL A 729 -0.54 -15.66 -0.09
CA VAL A 729 -0.46 -15.24 1.32
C VAL A 729 -0.80 -16.40 2.29
N SER A 730 -1.71 -17.30 1.89
CA SER A 730 -2.12 -18.45 2.72
C SER A 730 -1.06 -19.57 2.77
N VAL A 731 -0.32 -19.78 1.68
CA VAL A 731 0.75 -20.80 1.59
C VAL A 731 2.02 -20.35 2.33
N LEU A 732 2.28 -19.04 2.45
CA LEU A 732 3.42 -18.50 3.21
C LEU A 732 3.27 -18.64 4.74
N ALA A 733 2.05 -18.56 5.27
CA ALA A 733 1.78 -18.81 6.69
C ALA A 733 1.92 -20.31 7.09
N LEU A 734 1.71 -21.23 6.14
CA LEU A 734 1.93 -22.67 6.33
C LEU A 734 3.40 -23.08 6.07
N GLY A 735 4.10 -22.39 5.17
CA GLY A 735 5.51 -22.64 4.87
C GLY A 735 6.45 -22.37 6.06
N THR A 736 6.20 -21.30 6.82
CA THR A 736 6.94 -20.96 8.05
C THR A 736 6.69 -21.95 9.19
N ALA A 737 5.48 -22.51 9.30
CA ALA A 737 5.14 -23.55 10.28
C ALA A 737 5.76 -24.92 9.96
N VAL A 738 5.99 -25.23 8.68
CA VAL A 738 6.63 -26.50 8.24
C VAL A 738 8.16 -26.41 8.28
N TYR A 739 8.75 -25.25 7.98
CA TYR A 739 10.19 -25.04 8.05
C TYR A 739 10.72 -25.06 9.50
N SER A 740 9.98 -24.48 10.45
CA SER A 740 10.28 -24.54 11.88
C SER A 740 10.19 -25.95 12.47
N ARG A 741 9.31 -26.83 11.95
CA ARG A 741 9.25 -28.24 12.35
C ARG A 741 10.41 -29.09 11.81
N LYS A 742 10.93 -28.81 10.61
CA LYS A 742 12.03 -29.60 10.02
C LYS A 742 13.37 -29.39 10.74
N LYS A 743 13.57 -28.22 11.35
CA LYS A 743 14.75 -27.89 12.18
C LYS A 743 14.71 -28.49 13.60
N ARG A 744 13.56 -29.02 14.04
CA ARG A 744 13.43 -29.78 15.32
C ARG A 744 13.74 -31.27 15.17
N MET A 745 13.96 -31.76 13.95
CA MET A 745 14.24 -33.18 13.64
C MET A 745 15.64 -33.43 13.05
N GLN A 746 16.52 -32.42 13.07
CA GLN A 746 17.97 -32.53 12.92
C GLN A 746 18.61 -31.94 14.18
#